data_AF-A0A8H4T6U9-F1
#
_entry.id   AF-A0A8H4T6U9-F1
#
_cell.length_a   1.000
_cell.length_b   1.000
_cell.length_c   1.000
_cell.angle_alpha   90.00
_cell.angle_beta   90.00
_cell.angle_gamma   90.00
#
_symmetry.space_group_name_H-M   'P 1'
#
loop_
_entity.id
_entity.type
_entity.pdbx_description
1 polymer ?
#
loop_
_entity_poly.entity_id
_entity_poly.type
_entity_poly.pdbx_seq_one_letter_code
_entity_poly.pdbx_strand_id
1 'polypeptide(L)'
;MTSNKDWRPGEFGVRPVRVANCSGYHGDPAIEMYKQATLGDVDFITGDYLAEVNMANNAEAYARGQHPGYEATALKGVELSIDTIAEKRIKVAINGGALNPEGLAVKVAALVAEKGYDLKVAYVSGDNVLPKLGKHMPQDRENALAHLDSLNDHVTLTSETYIFAKGGDEPREIVSANAYLGAHAIYEAFQHGADIIICGRASDASPVIACAWYWWSWSSTNYDELAGALVAGHLIECSAYVTGGNFAGFDGFDLESFVDPGFPIAEIAQDGSCVITKHEGTGGMVTVDTCKSQLVYELQGNVYINSDVKAYLDDIEMGQVGQDRVRVHGVRGAPPPDTTKLALFYKGGYEMQALFNATGHNFEQKFALLEKQIRFHLGEEKLSHLDFLEFQKIGVPAVNPTNQNSGTVYLRIFAQSTKVEALQAIMMAIGNISLKHYSGFHSSLDLRSAMPRPYLAYYPALWQQAKLEEKFHFVNATGTTESFKATPPPRFEIMEERASYDTKSPTPLDGGLLEVRLGSIALGRSGDKGANLNFGLFVDTQAKWDWLRSYMSLAKVQELLGEDWRSEFSIERVEFPKIFAVHFVVYGILGRGVSSSKRLDGFGKDVDKPDPRQRRSKVLSRNLGGDSIVEADDFDEVNPSSALLSESAVVQTVAHPQLHLQAHHEPHSFTESSPAQTLAATGTSPRDTIVGGDGDMRYFGPPSGISLVSTATPRKSGQHTQESWSKWTHPSIEPLFTKQVMKPLPSWTEAFSLVSEFFTHEHQIFPCFNAPAFMCLLGQQYSGNFPESPAWWVSLNSVLAIAQRRRAEAAQSSEAEDLAWAYASNALAGTWDVLMRSTQLSSVQALLAIAWFFIGTPNPQPSFMLVGCAVRLAHSIGIHVESQDPSVSSAEANLRKKVFWVAICLDRELCLRTGRPPCHDLNAAYVDPPMGSLDETEIVKTVEGHELNLFKGQIQLAGIQSAIYQDLHSSKAPPNGSADSVADLLQRLENWRTESAPSLTSDSAGTREHHGLMRLYFSYYNAVIVVGRAHSLNYWVSPNHPEMSALPSKMRESIEICLNASRSIVCLSKLIPVTWKSFHWDVIPIPMSAVVILCIRALRNPMNAVAISDMRLVGDVMQIFKTLDEAYGNTYLTQVHKVCQELYRKAYSAVQSLNSQLVESISIESPALQASSNASQQESHQTHHTDNTFEFNMDGFEQTMPYPVPMLWDLDTSLWTSII
;
A
#
# COMPACT_ATOMS: atom_id res chain seq x y z
N MET A 1 14.24 52.05 1.14
CA MET A 1 13.11 51.10 1.06
C MET A 1 12.65 50.86 2.47
N THR A 2 11.46 51.34 2.81
CA THR A 2 10.86 51.19 4.14
C THR A 2 10.46 49.72 4.32
N SER A 3 11.14 49.01 5.22
CA SER A 3 10.70 47.68 5.69
C SER A 3 9.20 47.74 5.99
N ASN A 4 8.44 46.72 5.59
CA ASN A 4 6.99 46.64 5.81
C ASN A 4 6.67 46.47 7.32
N LYS A 5 6.95 47.50 8.14
CA LYS A 5 6.69 47.56 9.59
C LYS A 5 5.20 47.47 9.92
N ASP A 6 4.35 47.43 8.90
CA ASP A 6 2.91 47.29 9.01
C ASP A 6 2.44 45.83 9.10
N TRP A 7 3.32 44.83 8.85
CA TRP A 7 3.00 43.42 9.10
C TRP A 7 3.20 43.09 10.59
N ARG A 8 2.12 42.69 11.26
CA ARG A 8 2.02 42.47 12.73
C ARG A 8 2.50 43.67 13.58
N PRO A 9 1.79 44.82 13.52
CA PRO A 9 2.18 46.04 14.24
C PRO A 9 2.30 45.80 15.75
N GLY A 10 3.43 46.20 16.34
CA GLY A 10 3.69 46.05 17.78
C GLY A 10 4.20 44.67 18.22
N GLU A 11 4.20 43.67 17.34
CA GLU A 11 4.79 42.35 17.60
C GLU A 11 6.09 42.11 16.81
N PHE A 12 6.16 42.60 15.57
CA PHE A 12 7.30 42.39 14.68
C PHE A 12 8.61 42.88 15.31
N GLY A 13 9.58 41.97 15.46
CA GLY A 13 10.87 42.25 16.08
C GLY A 13 10.80 42.59 17.58
N VAL A 14 9.76 42.15 18.30
CA VAL A 14 9.59 42.40 19.75
C VAL A 14 9.72 41.11 20.57
N ARG A 15 9.16 40.00 20.09
CA ARG A 15 9.19 38.67 20.73
C ARG A 15 9.89 37.64 19.84
N PRO A 16 10.28 36.46 20.37
CA PRO A 16 10.72 35.34 19.55
C PRO A 16 9.75 35.06 18.39
N VAL A 17 10.31 34.87 17.20
CA VAL A 17 9.54 34.49 16.01
C VAL A 17 9.15 33.03 16.11
N ARG A 18 7.91 32.70 15.79
CA ARG A 18 7.39 31.33 15.79
C ARG A 18 7.35 30.80 14.36
N VAL A 19 8.28 29.90 14.06
CA VAL A 19 8.39 29.25 12.74
C VAL A 19 7.98 27.79 12.90
N ALA A 20 6.89 27.43 12.23
CA ALA A 20 6.37 26.07 12.24
C ALA A 20 6.76 25.35 10.95
N ASN A 21 7.23 24.11 11.06
CA ASN A 21 7.48 23.29 9.88
C ASN A 21 6.27 22.39 9.57
N CYS A 22 5.87 22.31 8.30
CA CYS A 22 4.72 21.52 7.87
C CYS A 22 5.07 20.29 7.02
N SER A 23 6.35 20.09 6.69
CA SER A 23 6.82 18.96 5.90
C SER A 23 8.33 18.77 6.09
N GLY A 24 8.77 17.53 6.14
CA GLY A 24 10.18 17.12 6.00
C GLY A 24 10.40 16.06 4.92
N TYR A 25 9.34 15.63 4.23
CA TYR A 25 9.40 14.69 3.11
C TYR A 25 8.16 14.85 2.23
N HIS A 26 8.27 14.67 0.91
CA HIS A 26 7.13 14.86 -0.01
C HIS A 26 5.89 14.00 0.30
N GLY A 27 6.08 12.86 0.99
CA GLY A 27 5.00 11.96 1.43
C GLY A 27 4.29 12.40 2.70
N ASP A 28 4.71 13.50 3.35
CA ASP A 28 4.00 14.02 4.52
C ASP A 28 2.58 14.45 4.18
N PRO A 29 1.61 14.24 5.09
CA PRO A 29 0.24 14.62 4.84
C PRO A 29 0.09 16.13 4.67
N ALA A 30 -0.59 16.57 3.60
CA ALA A 30 -0.88 17.99 3.35
C ALA A 30 -1.63 18.69 4.52
N ILE A 31 -2.32 17.92 5.36
CA ILE A 31 -3.06 18.44 6.52
C ILE A 31 -2.13 19.03 7.60
N GLU A 32 -0.84 18.68 7.63
CA GLU A 32 0.09 19.20 8.63
C GLU A 32 0.30 20.71 8.49
N MET A 33 0.25 21.26 7.27
CA MET A 33 0.25 22.72 7.07
C MET A 33 -0.99 23.37 7.70
N TYR A 34 -2.16 22.74 7.56
CA TYR A 34 -3.40 23.22 8.14
C TYR A 34 -3.38 23.14 9.67
N LYS A 35 -2.91 22.03 10.23
CA LYS A 35 -2.72 21.88 11.68
C LYS A 35 -1.76 22.95 12.21
N GLN A 36 -0.63 23.19 11.54
CA GLN A 36 0.31 24.23 11.92
C GLN A 36 -0.30 25.64 11.88
N ALA A 37 -1.16 25.93 10.91
CA ALA A 37 -1.85 27.21 10.80
C ALA A 37 -2.96 27.40 11.85
N THR A 38 -3.62 26.32 12.29
CA THR A 38 -4.86 26.39 13.08
C THR A 38 -4.68 26.15 14.58
N LEU A 39 -3.87 25.16 14.98
CA LEU A 39 -3.78 24.68 16.37
C LEU A 39 -3.17 25.68 17.36
N GLY A 40 -2.43 26.66 16.86
CA GLY A 40 -1.83 27.71 17.67
C GLY A 40 -1.41 28.91 16.83
N ASP A 41 -0.78 29.88 17.50
CA ASP A 41 -0.29 31.09 16.83
C ASP A 41 1.14 30.88 16.35
N VAL A 42 1.32 30.96 15.03
CA VAL A 42 2.61 30.93 14.34
C VAL A 42 2.74 32.19 13.48
N ASP A 43 3.98 32.65 13.28
CA ASP A 43 4.26 33.81 12.42
C ASP A 43 4.54 33.35 10.99
N PHE A 44 5.25 32.23 10.88
CA PHE A 44 5.66 31.63 9.63
C PHE A 44 5.37 30.14 9.58
N ILE A 45 5.06 29.65 8.38
CA ILE A 45 5.08 28.23 8.07
C ILE A 45 6.15 27.96 7.01
N THR A 46 7.03 27.02 7.31
CA THR A 46 8.01 26.47 6.37
C THR A 46 7.69 25.03 6.03
N GLY A 47 8.33 24.49 5.00
CA GLY A 47 8.10 23.11 4.56
C GLY A 47 9.22 22.65 3.66
N ASP A 48 9.85 21.53 4.05
CA ASP A 48 10.79 20.79 3.22
C ASP A 48 10.09 19.58 2.60
N TYR A 49 10.01 19.58 1.27
CA TYR A 49 9.42 18.53 0.46
C TYR A 49 10.47 17.76 -0.35
N LEU A 50 11.73 18.18 -0.34
CA LEU A 50 12.72 17.77 -1.35
C LEU A 50 13.83 16.88 -0.77
N ALA A 51 13.60 15.57 -0.77
CA ALA A 51 14.73 14.63 -0.72
C ALA A 51 15.51 14.65 -2.05
N GLU A 52 16.81 14.35 -2.01
CA GLU A 52 17.68 14.40 -3.19
C GLU A 52 17.09 13.61 -4.38
N VAL A 53 16.57 12.41 -4.13
CA VAL A 53 16.06 11.49 -5.16
C VAL A 53 14.72 11.92 -5.80
N ASN A 54 13.86 12.64 -5.07
CA ASN A 54 12.48 12.90 -5.52
C ASN A 54 12.44 13.84 -6.73
N MET A 55 13.25 14.89 -6.69
CA MET A 55 13.40 15.82 -7.82
C MET A 55 13.87 15.08 -9.08
N ALA A 56 14.84 14.18 -8.93
CA ALA A 56 15.42 13.44 -10.04
C ALA A 56 14.41 12.46 -10.68
N ASN A 57 13.65 11.74 -9.85
CA ASN A 57 12.65 10.76 -10.32
C ASN A 57 11.56 11.40 -11.19
N ASN A 58 11.17 12.63 -10.85
CA ASN A 58 10.12 13.35 -11.58
C ASN A 58 10.64 14.20 -12.73
N ALA A 59 11.97 14.37 -12.87
CA ALA A 59 12.57 15.26 -13.87
C ALA A 59 12.30 14.83 -15.31
N GLU A 60 12.40 13.53 -15.62
CA GLU A 60 12.08 13.04 -16.96
C GLU A 60 10.59 13.17 -17.28
N ALA A 61 9.72 12.82 -16.32
CA ALA A 61 8.29 12.95 -16.49
C ALA A 61 7.88 14.41 -16.67
N TYR A 62 8.48 15.34 -15.93
CA TYR A 62 8.29 16.78 -16.09
C TYR A 62 8.76 17.26 -17.48
N ALA A 63 9.97 16.88 -17.90
CA ALA A 63 10.50 17.22 -19.22
C ALA A 63 9.62 16.71 -20.38
N ARG A 64 8.93 15.57 -20.19
CA ARG A 64 7.94 15.01 -21.14
C ARG A 64 6.52 15.58 -21.00
N GLY A 65 6.28 16.49 -20.05
CA GLY A 65 4.94 17.04 -19.77
C GLY A 65 3.97 16.05 -19.10
N GLN A 66 4.47 14.96 -18.53
CA GLN A 66 3.71 13.91 -17.83
C GLN A 66 3.62 14.15 -16.31
N HIS A 67 4.36 15.13 -15.79
CA HIS A 67 4.34 15.54 -14.39
C HIS A 67 4.34 17.07 -14.29
N PRO A 68 3.65 17.71 -13.33
CA PRO A 68 3.62 19.18 -13.21
C PRO A 68 4.96 19.81 -12.81
N GLY A 69 5.89 19.01 -12.26
CA GLY A 69 7.23 19.43 -11.86
C GLY A 69 7.34 19.96 -10.43
N TYR A 70 6.22 20.13 -9.72
CA TYR A 70 6.15 20.51 -8.30
C TYR A 70 5.45 19.45 -7.46
N GLU A 71 5.56 19.54 -6.14
CA GLU A 71 4.98 18.58 -5.20
C GLU A 71 3.50 18.85 -4.95
N ALA A 72 2.66 17.85 -5.20
CA ALA A 72 1.20 17.99 -5.09
C ALA A 72 0.74 18.22 -3.63
N THR A 73 1.44 17.63 -2.66
CA THR A 73 1.16 17.80 -1.22
C THR A 73 1.42 19.23 -0.76
N ALA A 74 2.40 19.93 -1.35
CA ALA A 74 2.65 21.35 -1.09
C ALA A 74 1.48 22.23 -1.54
N LEU A 75 1.00 22.04 -2.78
CA LEU A 75 -0.19 22.75 -3.27
C LEU A 75 -1.40 22.46 -2.37
N LYS A 76 -1.61 21.19 -2.04
CA LYS A 76 -2.75 20.79 -1.21
C LYS A 76 -2.69 21.37 0.19
N GLY A 77 -1.50 21.48 0.78
CA GLY A 77 -1.30 22.12 2.08
C GLY A 77 -1.72 23.60 2.04
N VAL A 78 -1.32 24.32 0.99
CA VAL A 78 -1.71 25.72 0.80
C VAL A 78 -3.22 25.83 0.58
N GLU A 79 -3.83 24.99 -0.26
CA GLU A 79 -5.29 24.96 -0.47
C GLU A 79 -6.08 24.81 0.83
N LEU A 80 -5.64 23.90 1.71
CA LEU A 80 -6.31 23.67 2.99
C LEU A 80 -6.12 24.85 3.96
N SER A 81 -4.98 25.55 3.86
CA SER A 81 -4.54 26.52 4.87
C SER A 81 -4.77 27.98 4.46
N ILE A 82 -5.09 28.27 3.20
CA ILE A 82 -5.07 29.64 2.63
C ILE A 82 -5.98 30.61 3.38
N ASP A 83 -7.15 30.14 3.82
CA ASP A 83 -8.11 30.96 4.56
C ASP A 83 -7.52 31.39 5.91
N THR A 84 -6.91 30.46 6.64
CA THR A 84 -6.24 30.73 7.92
C THR A 84 -4.96 31.54 7.74
N ILE A 85 -4.20 31.30 6.67
CA ILE A 85 -3.00 32.07 6.31
C ILE A 85 -3.39 33.54 6.11
N ALA A 86 -4.48 33.82 5.37
CA ALA A 86 -4.98 35.17 5.16
C ALA A 86 -5.51 35.81 6.45
N GLU A 87 -6.36 35.09 7.20
CA GLU A 87 -6.97 35.58 8.45
C GLU A 87 -5.91 35.94 9.51
N LYS A 88 -4.98 35.04 9.78
CA LYS A 88 -3.92 35.22 10.78
C LYS A 88 -2.69 35.96 10.25
N ARG A 89 -2.70 36.34 8.96
CA ARG A 89 -1.57 36.97 8.24
C ARG A 89 -0.25 36.20 8.43
N ILE A 90 -0.32 34.88 8.30
CA ILE A 90 0.85 33.99 8.38
C ILE A 90 1.64 34.13 7.08
N LYS A 91 2.97 34.15 7.16
CA LYS A 91 3.84 34.10 5.98
C LYS A 91 4.34 32.68 5.72
N VAL A 92 4.50 32.31 4.45
CA VAL A 92 4.85 30.94 4.05
C VAL A 92 6.09 30.93 3.17
N ALA A 93 7.03 30.04 3.44
CA ALA A 93 8.20 29.77 2.58
C ALA A 93 8.46 28.26 2.47
N ILE A 94 8.21 27.68 1.30
CA ILE A 94 8.30 26.22 1.08
C ILE A 94 9.12 25.89 -0.16
N ASN A 95 9.86 24.78 -0.15
CA ASN A 95 10.61 24.28 -1.31
C ASN A 95 9.81 23.27 -2.17
N GLY A 96 8.49 23.17 -1.95
CA GLY A 96 7.60 22.28 -2.71
C GLY A 96 7.47 22.59 -4.20
N GLY A 97 8.08 23.67 -4.69
CA GLY A 97 8.17 23.98 -6.12
C GLY A 97 9.03 22.98 -6.90
N ALA A 98 9.93 22.25 -6.24
CA ALA A 98 10.79 21.23 -6.82
C ALA A 98 11.47 21.69 -8.14
N LEU A 99 11.09 21.10 -9.28
CA LEU A 99 11.61 21.45 -10.61
C LEU A 99 10.88 22.62 -11.27
N ASN A 100 9.68 22.97 -10.78
CA ASN A 100 8.80 23.97 -11.36
C ASN A 100 8.21 24.92 -10.30
N PRO A 101 9.04 25.72 -9.61
CA PRO A 101 8.57 26.68 -8.62
C PRO A 101 7.62 27.74 -9.19
N GLU A 102 7.83 28.16 -10.44
CA GLU A 102 6.93 29.07 -11.16
C GLU A 102 5.53 28.46 -11.30
N GLY A 103 5.43 27.23 -11.79
CA GLY A 103 4.14 26.56 -12.01
C GLY A 103 3.32 26.40 -10.74
N LEU A 104 3.97 26.09 -9.61
CA LEU A 104 3.28 26.02 -8.31
C LEU A 104 2.86 27.42 -7.84
N ALA A 105 3.72 28.43 -7.98
CA ALA A 105 3.37 29.79 -7.58
C ALA A 105 2.22 30.39 -8.41
N VAL A 106 2.13 30.09 -9.71
CA VAL A 106 0.99 30.46 -10.55
C VAL A 106 -0.31 29.84 -10.03
N LYS A 107 -0.29 28.57 -9.61
CA LYS A 107 -1.46 27.89 -9.03
C LYS A 107 -1.88 28.52 -7.70
N VAL A 108 -0.92 28.83 -6.84
CA VAL A 108 -1.20 29.50 -5.56
C VAL A 108 -1.71 30.93 -5.79
N ALA A 109 -1.16 31.68 -6.74
CA ALA A 109 -1.65 33.03 -7.08
C ALA A 109 -3.08 33.01 -7.65
N ALA A 110 -3.42 31.99 -8.45
CA ALA A 110 -4.79 31.78 -8.91
C ALA A 110 -5.75 31.48 -7.75
N LEU A 111 -5.33 30.63 -6.80
CA LEU A 111 -6.11 30.32 -5.59
C LEU A 111 -6.34 31.57 -4.71
N VAL A 112 -5.31 32.39 -4.53
CA VAL A 112 -5.42 33.66 -3.78
C VAL A 112 -6.45 34.59 -4.43
N ALA A 113 -6.40 34.75 -5.75
CA ALA A 113 -7.34 35.58 -6.49
C ALA A 113 -8.77 35.01 -6.48
N GLU A 114 -8.93 33.70 -6.59
CA GLU A 114 -10.22 33.01 -6.49
C GLU A 114 -10.88 33.25 -5.13
N LYS A 115 -10.10 33.21 -4.06
CA LYS A 115 -10.56 33.46 -2.69
C LYS A 115 -10.75 34.94 -2.36
N GLY A 116 -10.28 35.85 -3.21
CA GLY A 116 -10.37 37.30 -3.02
C GLY A 116 -9.46 37.83 -1.89
N TYR A 117 -8.35 37.15 -1.59
CA TYR A 117 -7.39 37.60 -0.60
C TYR A 117 -6.34 38.55 -1.20
N ASP A 118 -5.89 39.52 -0.40
CA ASP A 118 -4.77 40.41 -0.73
C ASP A 118 -3.44 39.81 -0.23
N LEU A 119 -3.07 38.65 -0.79
CA LEU A 119 -1.80 37.97 -0.50
C LEU A 119 -0.88 38.04 -1.72
N LYS A 120 0.39 38.38 -1.51
CA LYS A 120 1.39 38.41 -2.59
C LYS A 120 2.15 37.09 -2.67
N VAL A 121 2.11 36.48 -3.86
CA VAL A 121 2.81 35.21 -4.13
C VAL A 121 4.07 35.48 -4.92
N ALA A 122 5.17 34.88 -4.49
CA ALA A 122 6.45 34.92 -5.19
C ALA A 122 7.06 33.52 -5.35
N TYR A 123 7.96 33.37 -6.31
CA TYR A 123 8.81 32.18 -6.42
C TYR A 123 10.28 32.53 -6.59
N VAL A 124 11.15 31.61 -6.19
CA VAL A 124 12.61 31.73 -6.33
C VAL A 124 13.10 30.89 -7.51
N SER A 125 14.03 31.44 -8.29
CA SER A 125 14.69 30.75 -9.39
C SER A 125 16.21 30.95 -9.35
N GLY A 126 16.94 30.10 -10.08
CA GLY A 126 18.41 30.14 -10.19
C GLY A 126 19.11 28.87 -9.71
N ASP A 127 18.36 27.91 -9.18
CA ASP A 127 18.84 26.61 -8.71
C ASP A 127 19.18 25.67 -9.87
N ASN A 128 18.37 25.64 -10.93
CA ASN A 128 18.60 24.79 -12.10
C ASN A 128 19.79 25.28 -12.94
N VAL A 129 20.93 24.58 -12.84
CA VAL A 129 22.15 24.87 -13.60
C VAL A 129 22.36 23.95 -14.80
N LEU A 130 21.44 23.03 -15.07
CA LEU A 130 21.55 22.08 -16.19
C LEU A 130 21.79 22.77 -17.55
N PRO A 131 21.12 23.91 -17.89
CA PRO A 131 21.38 24.61 -19.14
C PRO A 131 22.82 25.13 -19.27
N LYS A 132 23.51 25.40 -18.15
CA LYS A 132 24.89 25.89 -18.11
C LYS A 132 25.91 24.74 -18.12
N LEU A 133 25.56 23.62 -17.50
CA LEU A 133 26.45 22.46 -17.35
C LEU A 133 26.50 21.59 -18.61
N GLY A 134 25.38 21.47 -19.33
CA GLY A 134 25.22 20.53 -20.43
C GLY A 134 24.52 19.23 -19.99
N LYS A 135 24.24 18.34 -20.95
CA LYS A 135 23.38 17.16 -20.75
C LYS A 135 24.11 15.87 -20.40
N HIS A 136 25.43 15.88 -20.32
CA HIS A 136 26.21 14.64 -20.16
C HIS A 136 27.25 14.77 -19.07
N MET A 137 27.42 13.69 -18.31
CA MET A 137 28.56 13.51 -17.41
C MET A 137 29.86 13.42 -18.23
N PRO A 138 30.98 13.92 -17.70
CA PRO A 138 32.28 13.79 -18.37
C PRO A 138 32.71 12.32 -18.42
N GLN A 139 33.47 11.96 -19.46
CA GLN A 139 33.95 10.59 -19.67
C GLN A 139 35.26 10.29 -18.91
N ASP A 140 35.84 11.30 -18.27
CA ASP A 140 37.05 11.18 -17.47
C ASP A 140 36.89 11.95 -16.15
N ARG A 141 37.77 11.62 -15.20
CA ARG A 141 37.77 12.22 -13.86
C ARG A 141 38.28 13.67 -13.87
N GLU A 142 39.17 14.03 -14.79
CA GLU A 142 39.83 15.36 -14.81
C GLU A 142 38.85 16.46 -15.18
N ASN A 143 37.86 16.14 -16.04
CA ASN A 143 36.81 17.05 -16.47
C ASN A 143 35.56 17.03 -15.57
N ALA A 144 35.53 16.20 -14.52
CA ALA A 144 34.44 16.19 -13.55
C ALA A 144 34.44 17.45 -12.67
N LEU A 145 33.25 17.96 -12.34
CA LEU A 145 33.13 19.00 -11.31
C LEU A 145 33.70 18.49 -9.98
N ALA A 146 34.29 19.39 -9.20
CA ALA A 146 34.79 19.09 -7.87
C ALA A 146 33.68 18.45 -7.02
N HIS A 147 33.99 17.32 -6.38
CA HIS A 147 33.07 16.61 -5.50
C HIS A 147 32.89 17.40 -4.19
N LEU A 148 31.74 17.29 -3.53
CA LEU A 148 31.43 18.01 -2.28
C LEU A 148 32.53 17.86 -1.22
N ASP A 149 33.06 16.65 -1.08
CA ASP A 149 34.11 16.34 -0.09
C ASP A 149 35.55 16.51 -0.61
N SER A 150 35.76 16.98 -1.85
CA SER A 150 37.12 17.05 -2.43
C SER A 150 38.03 18.13 -1.82
N LEU A 151 37.46 19.03 -1.01
CA LEU A 151 38.22 20.03 -0.26
C LEU A 151 38.70 19.51 1.10
N ASN A 152 38.38 18.27 1.45
CA ASN A 152 38.79 17.64 2.69
C ASN A 152 39.96 16.69 2.45
N ASP A 153 41.20 17.17 2.61
CA ASP A 153 42.42 16.47 2.18
C ASP A 153 42.60 15.07 2.80
N HIS A 154 42.06 14.82 4.00
CA HIS A 154 42.10 13.51 4.65
C HIS A 154 41.02 12.53 4.18
N VAL A 155 40.09 12.96 3.31
CA VAL A 155 39.04 12.11 2.75
C VAL A 155 39.47 11.55 1.40
N THR A 156 39.42 10.22 1.29
CA THR A 156 39.62 9.55 0.00
C THR A 156 38.27 9.32 -0.69
N LEU A 157 38.11 9.86 -1.90
CA LEU A 157 36.95 9.56 -2.73
C LEU A 157 37.07 8.14 -3.30
N THR A 158 36.03 7.33 -3.12
CA THR A 158 36.02 5.93 -3.57
C THR A 158 36.04 5.82 -5.09
N SER A 159 36.44 4.68 -5.63
CA SER A 159 36.34 4.42 -7.07
C SER A 159 34.90 4.48 -7.59
N GLU A 160 33.91 4.19 -6.72
CA GLU A 160 32.49 4.21 -7.08
C GLU A 160 31.99 5.62 -7.42
N THR A 161 32.57 6.66 -6.81
CA THR A 161 32.26 8.07 -7.07
C THR A 161 32.37 8.43 -8.55
N TYR A 162 33.35 7.83 -9.25
CA TYR A 162 33.68 8.16 -10.66
C TYR A 162 33.26 7.06 -11.64
N ILE A 163 32.36 6.16 -11.25
CA ILE A 163 31.95 5.05 -12.13
C ILE A 163 31.29 5.51 -13.44
N PHE A 164 30.83 6.77 -13.51
CA PHE A 164 30.35 7.37 -14.74
C PHE A 164 31.45 7.54 -15.81
N ALA A 165 32.72 7.55 -15.41
CA ALA A 165 33.89 7.61 -16.28
C ALA A 165 34.44 6.22 -16.65
N LYS A 166 33.81 5.13 -16.18
CA LYS A 166 34.16 3.76 -16.62
C LYS A 166 33.82 3.63 -18.11
N GLY A 167 34.77 3.10 -18.90
CA GLY A 167 34.66 3.04 -20.37
C GLY A 167 33.35 2.44 -20.89
N GLY A 168 32.81 3.05 -21.94
CA GLY A 168 31.55 2.68 -22.59
C GLY A 168 31.34 3.47 -23.89
N ASP A 169 30.34 3.07 -24.69
CA ASP A 169 30.13 3.61 -26.04
C ASP A 169 29.61 5.07 -26.03
N GLU A 170 28.90 5.49 -24.98
CA GLU A 170 28.30 6.83 -24.85
C GLU A 170 28.45 7.45 -23.44
N PRO A 171 28.58 8.78 -23.31
CA PRO A 171 28.54 9.48 -22.03
C PRO A 171 27.21 9.31 -21.29
N ARG A 172 27.23 9.25 -19.96
CA ARG A 172 25.99 9.15 -19.16
C ARG A 172 25.20 10.46 -19.16
N GLU A 173 23.91 10.41 -19.46
CA GLU A 173 23.04 11.58 -19.52
C GLU A 173 22.70 12.11 -18.12
N ILE A 174 22.77 13.43 -17.93
CA ILE A 174 22.34 14.17 -16.74
C ILE A 174 20.84 14.44 -16.85
N VAL A 175 20.11 14.02 -15.82
CA VAL A 175 18.66 14.16 -15.69
C VAL A 175 18.28 15.44 -14.94
N SER A 176 19.05 15.82 -13.92
CA SER A 176 18.81 17.02 -13.11
C SER A 176 20.13 17.55 -12.54
N ALA A 177 20.20 18.88 -12.42
CA ALA A 177 21.35 19.62 -11.88
C ALA A 177 20.84 20.86 -11.11
N ASN A 178 20.62 20.72 -9.81
CA ASN A 178 20.02 21.78 -8.98
C ASN A 178 20.95 22.16 -7.82
N ALA A 179 21.34 23.44 -7.77
CA ALA A 179 22.14 24.02 -6.71
C ALA A 179 21.28 24.30 -5.46
N TYR A 180 21.87 24.16 -4.29
CA TYR A 180 21.19 24.42 -3.01
C TYR A 180 21.21 25.92 -2.73
N LEU A 181 20.13 26.61 -3.09
CA LEU A 181 20.01 28.04 -2.83
C LEU A 181 19.94 28.35 -1.33
N GLY A 182 20.33 29.57 -0.97
CA GLY A 182 20.25 30.09 0.40
C GLY A 182 18.93 30.79 0.71
N ALA A 183 18.93 31.52 1.82
CA ALA A 183 17.85 32.30 2.39
C ALA A 183 17.72 33.69 1.75
N HIS A 184 18.74 34.16 1.03
CA HIS A 184 18.83 35.52 0.50
C HIS A 184 17.63 35.92 -0.37
N ALA A 185 17.27 35.16 -1.42
CA ALA A 185 16.10 35.51 -2.23
C ALA A 185 14.78 35.45 -1.46
N ILE A 186 14.66 34.52 -0.51
CA ILE A 186 13.46 34.38 0.33
C ILE A 186 13.31 35.61 1.24
N TYR A 187 14.40 36.02 1.90
CA TYR A 187 14.45 37.22 2.73
C TYR A 187 14.13 38.49 1.92
N GLU A 188 14.76 38.66 0.74
CA GLU A 188 14.50 39.83 -0.09
C GLU A 188 13.06 39.87 -0.60
N ALA A 189 12.47 38.72 -0.97
CA ALA A 189 11.06 38.64 -1.34
C ALA A 189 10.14 39.05 -0.18
N PHE A 190 10.42 38.62 1.05
CA PHE A 190 9.68 39.09 2.24
C PHE A 190 9.83 40.60 2.46
N GLN A 191 11.03 41.17 2.28
CA GLN A 191 11.26 42.62 2.38
C GLN A 191 10.47 43.42 1.33
N HIS A 192 10.26 42.85 0.14
CA HIS A 192 9.43 43.44 -0.92
C HIS A 192 7.93 43.16 -0.75
N GLY A 193 7.56 42.44 0.32
CA GLY A 193 6.18 42.25 0.74
C GLY A 193 5.53 40.95 0.27
N ALA A 194 6.30 39.93 -0.11
CA ALA A 194 5.74 38.59 -0.35
C ALA A 194 5.11 38.01 0.92
N ASP A 195 4.01 37.27 0.75
CA ASP A 195 3.33 36.54 1.81
C ASP A 195 3.53 35.03 1.67
N ILE A 196 3.54 34.53 0.43
CA ILE A 196 3.80 33.12 0.13
C ILE A 196 4.95 33.03 -0.87
N ILE A 197 6.00 32.31 -0.51
CA ILE A 197 7.20 32.12 -1.33
C ILE A 197 7.37 30.64 -1.65
N ILE A 198 7.46 30.34 -2.94
CA ILE A 198 7.68 28.98 -3.46
C ILE A 198 9.10 28.86 -4.01
N CYS A 199 9.87 27.94 -3.47
CA CYS A 199 11.25 27.68 -3.90
C CYS A 199 11.34 26.38 -4.73
N GLY A 200 12.33 26.32 -5.62
CA GLY A 200 12.85 25.07 -6.16
C GLY A 200 13.80 24.43 -5.14
N ARG A 201 15.01 24.02 -5.54
CA ARG A 201 16.00 23.55 -4.55
C ARG A 201 16.56 24.72 -3.72
N ALA A 202 16.13 24.80 -2.47
CA ALA A 202 16.80 25.54 -1.41
C ALA A 202 17.49 24.57 -0.45
N SER A 203 18.44 25.05 0.34
CA SER A 203 18.92 24.31 1.51
C SER A 203 17.80 24.20 2.53
N ASP A 204 17.69 23.05 3.17
CA ASP A 204 16.47 22.63 3.88
C ASP A 204 16.13 23.58 5.05
N ALA A 205 17.15 24.07 5.78
CA ALA A 205 17.00 25.07 6.84
C ALA A 205 16.88 26.53 6.34
N SER A 206 17.22 26.85 5.09
CA SER A 206 17.29 28.25 4.61
C SER A 206 15.93 28.99 4.60
N PRO A 207 14.77 28.36 4.36
CA PRO A 207 13.46 28.99 4.60
C PRO A 207 13.30 29.49 6.04
N VAL A 208 13.76 28.72 7.03
CA VAL A 208 13.68 29.09 8.46
C VAL A 208 14.62 30.26 8.78
N ILE A 209 15.85 30.23 8.22
CA ILE A 209 16.80 31.34 8.31
C ILE A 209 16.17 32.63 7.77
N ALA A 210 15.54 32.57 6.59
CA ALA A 210 14.90 33.74 5.97
C ALA A 210 13.77 34.32 6.82
N CYS A 211 12.96 33.47 7.45
CA CYS A 211 11.88 33.88 8.36
C CYS A 211 12.43 34.64 9.58
N ALA A 212 13.43 34.09 10.26
CA ALA A 212 14.05 34.72 11.43
C ALA A 212 14.79 36.01 11.08
N TRP A 213 15.53 35.98 9.97
CA TRP A 213 16.25 37.13 9.44
C TRP A 213 15.28 38.28 9.11
N TYR A 214 14.17 37.99 8.44
CA TYR A 214 13.14 38.98 8.15
C TYR A 214 12.54 39.57 9.43
N TRP A 215 12.09 38.71 10.35
CA TRP A 215 11.45 39.13 11.60
C TRP A 215 12.31 40.06 12.46
N TRP A 216 13.58 39.71 12.65
CA TRP A 216 14.50 40.49 13.48
C TRP A 216 15.21 41.60 12.72
N SER A 217 15.06 41.66 11.39
CA SER A 217 15.74 42.62 10.52
C SER A 217 17.26 42.63 10.73
N TRP A 218 17.84 41.45 10.93
CA TRP A 218 19.28 41.28 11.03
C TRP A 218 19.99 41.77 9.76
N SER A 219 21.29 42.06 9.86
CA SER A 219 22.12 42.27 8.68
C SER A 219 22.58 40.92 8.10
N SER A 220 23.02 40.91 6.84
CA SER A 220 23.62 39.72 6.20
C SER A 220 24.97 39.30 6.80
N THR A 221 25.46 40.01 7.82
CA THR A 221 26.71 39.71 8.53
C THR A 221 26.49 39.44 10.02
N ASN A 222 25.23 39.35 10.47
CA ASN A 222 24.86 38.87 11.80
C ASN A 222 25.01 37.35 11.85
N TYR A 223 26.24 36.86 11.70
CA TYR A 223 26.49 35.45 11.45
C TYR A 223 26.10 34.56 12.63
N ASP A 224 26.31 35.01 13.88
CA ASP A 224 25.92 34.23 15.06
C ASP A 224 24.40 34.01 15.08
N GLU A 225 23.62 35.06 14.78
CA GLU A 225 22.17 34.98 14.74
C GLU A 225 21.66 34.11 13.57
N LEU A 226 22.26 34.25 12.38
CA LEU A 226 21.96 33.41 11.22
C LEU A 226 22.32 31.94 11.47
N ALA A 227 23.43 31.67 12.16
CA ALA A 227 23.86 30.33 12.54
C ALA A 227 22.92 29.70 13.58
N GLY A 228 22.43 30.48 14.55
CA GLY A 228 21.38 30.03 15.46
C GLY A 228 20.09 29.66 14.73
N ALA A 229 19.68 30.46 13.74
CA ALA A 229 18.53 30.15 12.89
C ALA A 229 18.74 28.92 11.98
N LEU A 230 19.97 28.68 11.49
CA LEU A 230 20.34 27.46 10.78
C LEU A 230 20.11 26.22 11.65
N VAL A 231 20.58 26.24 12.90
CA VAL A 231 20.36 25.12 13.85
C VAL A 231 18.89 24.97 14.20
N ALA A 232 18.17 26.07 14.39
CA ALA A 232 16.72 26.01 14.62
C ALA A 232 15.98 25.37 13.44
N GLY A 233 16.34 25.75 12.21
CA GLY A 233 15.80 25.14 10.99
C GLY A 233 16.08 23.65 10.91
N HIS A 234 17.32 23.24 11.17
CA HIS A 234 17.73 21.85 11.19
C HIS A 234 17.01 20.99 12.24
N LEU A 235 16.66 21.58 13.38
CA LEU A 235 15.90 20.88 14.40
C LEU A 235 14.43 20.70 14.04
N ILE A 236 13.84 21.60 13.25
CA ILE A 236 12.43 21.52 12.87
C ILE A 236 12.19 20.93 11.47
N GLU A 237 13.24 20.77 10.66
CA GLU A 237 13.20 20.00 9.41
C GLU A 237 13.04 18.48 9.68
N CYS A 238 12.78 17.68 8.64
CA CYS A 238 12.50 16.23 8.77
C CYS A 238 11.25 15.87 9.61
N SER A 239 10.19 16.68 9.50
CA SER A 239 8.84 16.33 9.98
C SER A 239 8.78 16.17 11.50
N ALA A 240 8.44 14.99 12.01
CA ALA A 240 8.24 14.71 13.42
C ALA A 240 9.51 14.22 14.15
N TYR A 241 10.71 14.30 13.56
CA TYR A 241 11.90 13.70 14.18
C TYR A 241 12.21 14.27 15.57
N VAL A 242 12.23 15.59 15.73
CA VAL A 242 12.47 16.23 17.03
C VAL A 242 11.31 16.07 18.01
N THR A 243 10.15 15.61 17.55
CA THR A 243 8.96 15.33 18.36
C THR A 243 8.76 13.83 18.64
N GLY A 244 9.74 12.98 18.31
CA GLY A 244 9.75 11.55 18.64
C GLY A 244 9.80 10.60 17.44
N GLY A 245 9.71 11.11 16.21
CA GLY A 245 9.86 10.34 14.99
C GLY A 245 11.27 9.73 14.87
N ASN A 246 11.35 8.41 14.66
CA ASN A 246 12.62 7.69 14.54
C ASN A 246 13.60 7.90 15.72
N PHE A 247 13.06 8.16 16.92
CA PHE A 247 13.83 8.35 18.13
C PHE A 247 14.36 7.02 18.68
N ALA A 248 15.67 6.92 18.93
CA ALA A 248 16.30 5.68 19.38
C ALA A 248 15.88 5.23 20.80
N GLY A 249 15.44 6.17 21.64
CA GLY A 249 15.00 5.90 23.03
C GLY A 249 13.49 5.66 23.17
N PHE A 250 12.78 5.32 22.09
CA PHE A 250 11.32 5.18 22.10
C PHE A 250 10.81 4.09 23.08
N ASP A 251 11.61 3.05 23.35
CA ASP A 251 11.27 1.93 24.22
C ASP A 251 11.26 2.29 25.71
N GLY A 252 11.77 3.48 26.06
CA GLY A 252 11.65 4.07 27.39
C GLY A 252 10.30 4.75 27.66
N PHE A 253 9.41 4.83 26.67
CA PHE A 253 8.14 5.55 26.74
C PHE A 253 6.97 4.67 26.29
N ASP A 254 5.74 5.10 26.57
CA ASP A 254 4.53 4.43 26.08
C ASP A 254 4.46 4.54 24.54
N LEU A 255 4.24 3.42 23.86
CA LEU A 255 4.13 3.34 22.41
C LEU A 255 3.02 4.26 21.85
N GLU A 256 1.95 4.49 22.63
CA GLU A 256 0.87 5.41 22.26
C GLU A 256 1.39 6.85 22.04
N SER A 257 2.48 7.24 22.70
CA SER A 257 3.09 8.56 22.54
C SER A 257 3.65 8.80 21.12
N PHE A 258 3.93 7.74 20.35
CA PHE A 258 4.57 7.82 19.03
C PHE A 258 3.62 7.49 17.87
N VAL A 259 2.31 7.30 18.13
CA VAL A 259 1.33 6.93 17.10
C VAL A 259 1.07 8.07 16.11
N ASP A 260 0.96 9.31 16.59
CA ASP A 260 0.72 10.51 15.77
C ASP A 260 1.51 11.71 16.34
N PRO A 261 2.85 11.71 16.26
CA PRO A 261 3.67 12.80 16.78
C PRO A 261 3.42 14.09 16.01
N GLY A 262 3.11 15.18 16.72
CA GLY A 262 2.88 16.49 16.12
C GLY A 262 4.14 17.08 15.49
N PHE A 263 4.00 18.05 14.60
CA PHE A 263 5.15 18.69 13.94
C PHE A 263 5.73 19.84 14.77
N PRO A 264 7.05 20.09 14.68
CA PRO A 264 7.74 21.02 15.55
C PRO A 264 7.58 22.49 15.14
N ILE A 265 7.86 23.35 16.12
CA ILE A 265 7.89 24.80 16.03
C ILE A 265 9.18 25.29 16.68
N ALA A 266 9.88 26.20 16.02
CA ALA A 266 11.00 26.93 16.61
C ALA A 266 10.56 28.35 17.01
N GLU A 267 10.83 28.70 18.26
CA GLU A 267 10.69 30.07 18.77
C GLU A 267 12.07 30.74 18.81
N ILE A 268 12.42 31.51 17.78
CA ILE A 268 13.78 32.03 17.58
C ILE A 268 13.88 33.46 18.12
N ALA A 269 14.75 33.67 19.10
CA ALA A 269 15.00 34.95 19.76
C ALA A 269 15.92 35.86 18.93
N GLN A 270 16.05 37.12 19.36
CA GLN A 270 16.82 38.15 18.65
C GLN A 270 18.31 37.83 18.52
N ASP A 271 18.85 37.05 19.47
CA ASP A 271 20.25 36.63 19.51
C ASP A 271 20.51 35.32 18.76
N GLY A 272 19.51 34.77 18.07
CA GLY A 272 19.58 33.49 17.37
C GLY A 272 19.38 32.26 18.26
N SER A 273 19.32 32.40 19.59
CA SER A 273 18.91 31.28 20.46
C SER A 273 17.46 30.91 20.22
N CYS A 274 17.07 29.66 20.45
CA CYS A 274 15.70 29.22 20.19
C CYS A 274 15.12 28.32 21.27
N VAL A 275 13.79 28.21 21.30
CA VAL A 275 13.08 27.14 22.01
C VAL A 275 12.37 26.29 20.97
N ILE A 276 12.68 24.99 20.95
CA ILE A 276 11.95 24.00 20.15
C ILE A 276 10.74 23.53 20.96
N THR A 277 9.58 23.49 20.31
CA THR A 277 8.29 23.10 20.90
C THR A 277 7.41 22.42 19.85
N LYS A 278 6.22 21.99 20.24
CA LYS A 278 5.12 21.59 19.34
C LYS A 278 3.82 22.23 19.80
N HIS A 279 2.76 22.11 19.00
CA HIS A 279 1.41 22.51 19.43
C HIS A 279 0.94 21.65 20.60
N GLU A 280 0.25 22.28 21.56
CA GLU A 280 -0.37 21.57 22.67
C GLU A 280 -1.46 20.60 22.17
N GLY A 281 -1.61 19.46 22.85
CA GLY A 281 -2.61 18.44 22.49
C GLY A 281 -2.25 17.55 21.29
N THR A 282 -1.12 17.79 20.62
CA THR A 282 -0.57 16.88 19.61
C THR A 282 0.27 15.78 20.26
N GLY A 283 0.35 14.59 19.63
CA GLY A 283 1.16 13.47 20.13
C GLY A 283 2.67 13.75 20.09
N GLY A 284 3.48 12.77 20.47
CA GLY A 284 4.93 12.91 20.55
C GLY A 284 5.41 13.69 21.76
N MET A 285 6.71 14.00 21.78
CA MET A 285 7.37 14.73 22.87
C MET A 285 8.55 15.56 22.38
N VAL A 286 8.79 16.72 23.00
CA VAL A 286 10.01 17.50 22.75
C VAL A 286 10.88 17.50 24.00
N THR A 287 11.96 16.73 23.95
CA THR A 287 12.92 16.55 25.04
C THR A 287 14.32 16.89 24.59
N VAL A 288 15.22 17.11 25.55
CA VAL A 288 16.65 17.31 25.24
C VAL A 288 17.20 16.17 24.39
N ASP A 289 16.77 14.93 24.61
CA ASP A 289 17.26 13.77 23.87
C ASP A 289 16.69 13.70 22.45
N THR A 290 15.43 14.07 22.22
CA THR A 290 14.90 14.15 20.85
C THR A 290 15.56 15.29 20.06
N CYS A 291 15.87 16.41 20.70
CA CYS A 291 16.66 17.50 20.11
C CYS A 291 18.11 17.10 19.80
N LYS A 292 18.80 16.39 20.72
CA LYS A 292 20.14 15.86 20.47
C LYS A 292 20.13 14.86 19.32
N SER A 293 19.16 13.95 19.28
CA SER A 293 18.99 12.99 18.18
C SER A 293 18.87 13.71 16.84
N GLN A 294 18.03 14.74 16.75
CA GLN A 294 17.89 15.49 15.50
C GLN A 294 19.15 16.28 15.15
N LEU A 295 19.82 16.93 16.10
CA LEU A 295 21.04 17.72 15.83
C LEU A 295 22.17 16.88 15.22
N VAL A 296 22.36 15.64 15.72
CA VAL A 296 23.46 14.78 15.27
C VAL A 296 23.12 13.99 14.00
N TYR A 297 21.94 14.21 13.43
CA TYR A 297 21.50 13.64 12.16
C TYR A 297 21.94 14.54 11.01
N GLU A 298 22.47 13.97 9.92
CA GLU A 298 22.84 14.68 8.70
C GLU A 298 23.91 15.77 8.85
N LEU A 299 24.68 15.70 9.93
CA LEU A 299 25.77 16.62 10.23
C LEU A 299 27.10 16.12 9.62
N GLN A 300 27.97 17.04 9.19
CA GLN A 300 29.32 16.74 8.70
C GLN A 300 30.39 17.37 9.59
N GLY A 301 30.52 16.85 10.82
CA GLY A 301 31.49 17.33 11.80
C GLY A 301 30.90 18.36 12.76
N ASN A 302 31.75 19.23 13.32
CA ASN A 302 31.37 20.29 14.25
C ASN A 302 31.09 21.64 13.57
N VAL A 303 31.32 21.74 12.25
CA VAL A 303 31.04 22.93 11.45
C VAL A 303 29.93 22.61 10.46
N TYR A 304 28.75 23.16 10.69
CA TYR A 304 27.61 23.01 9.80
C TYR A 304 27.67 24.07 8.70
N ILE A 305 27.80 23.61 7.45
CA ILE A 305 27.95 24.44 6.26
C ILE A 305 26.58 24.63 5.59
N ASN A 306 26.19 25.88 5.36
CA ASN A 306 25.03 26.28 4.57
C ASN A 306 25.44 27.39 3.57
N SER A 307 24.63 27.61 2.52
CA SER A 307 24.86 28.65 1.51
C SER A 307 24.92 30.08 2.09
N ASP A 308 24.24 30.32 3.22
CA ASP A 308 24.10 31.62 3.87
C ASP A 308 25.11 31.87 5.00
N VAL A 309 25.50 30.82 5.73
CA VAL A 309 26.32 30.91 6.95
C VAL A 309 27.00 29.59 7.27
N LYS A 310 28.15 29.64 7.96
CA LYS A 310 28.74 28.48 8.65
C LYS A 310 28.40 28.55 10.14
N ALA A 311 27.94 27.45 10.74
CA ALA A 311 27.69 27.37 12.18
C ALA A 311 28.72 26.47 12.88
N TYR A 312 29.40 27.01 13.90
CA TYR A 312 30.25 26.25 14.81
C TYR A 312 29.42 25.74 15.98
N LEU A 313 29.48 24.43 16.21
CA LEU A 313 28.63 23.71 17.15
C LEU A 313 29.37 23.27 18.42
N ASP A 314 30.64 23.63 18.59
CA ASP A 314 31.50 23.19 19.70
C ASP A 314 30.90 23.50 21.09
N ASP A 315 30.25 24.66 21.21
CA ASP A 315 29.70 25.20 22.46
C ASP A 315 28.16 25.12 22.54
N ILE A 316 27.52 24.31 21.67
CA ILE A 316 26.06 24.18 21.66
C ILE A 316 25.54 23.58 22.97
N GLU A 317 24.55 24.24 23.57
CA GLU A 317 23.92 23.85 24.83
C GLU A 317 22.41 23.63 24.62
N MET A 318 21.87 22.61 25.29
CA MET A 318 20.44 22.28 25.27
C MET A 318 19.92 22.07 26.68
N GLY A 319 18.75 22.63 27.00
CA GLY A 319 18.14 22.49 28.32
C GLY A 319 16.62 22.48 28.27
N GLN A 320 16.00 21.60 29.07
CA GLN A 320 14.56 21.58 29.22
C GLN A 320 14.09 22.83 29.97
N VAL A 321 13.17 23.60 29.37
CA VAL A 321 12.62 24.84 29.96
C VAL A 321 11.12 24.78 30.23
N GLY A 322 10.49 23.65 29.91
CA GLY A 322 9.08 23.35 30.17
C GLY A 322 8.72 21.98 29.60
N GLN A 323 7.49 21.53 29.81
CA GLN A 323 6.97 20.34 29.11
C GLN A 323 6.97 20.60 27.60
N ASP A 324 7.50 19.65 26.81
CA ASP A 324 7.65 19.77 25.36
C ASP A 324 8.39 21.04 24.90
N ARG A 325 9.33 21.55 25.70
CA ARG A 325 10.06 22.79 25.41
C ARG A 325 11.54 22.70 25.76
N VAL A 326 12.39 22.78 24.74
CA VAL A 326 13.85 22.69 24.86
C VAL A 326 14.48 23.96 24.34
N ARG A 327 15.26 24.64 25.19
CA ARG A 327 16.07 25.80 24.78
C ARG A 327 17.38 25.32 24.17
N VAL A 328 17.80 25.94 23.06
CA VAL A 328 19.05 25.69 22.35
C VAL A 328 19.81 27.01 22.17
N HIS A 329 21.10 27.05 22.48
CA HIS A 329 21.97 28.22 22.32
C HIS A 329 23.46 27.84 22.24
N GLY A 330 24.35 28.84 22.13
CA GLY A 330 25.81 28.62 22.13
C GLY A 330 26.44 28.39 20.74
N VAL A 331 25.66 28.61 19.68
CA VAL A 331 26.13 28.50 18.29
C VAL A 331 26.83 29.79 17.88
N ARG A 332 28.00 29.68 17.24
CA ARG A 332 28.71 30.82 16.63
C ARG A 332 28.69 30.73 15.11
N GLY A 333 28.62 31.86 14.42
CA GLY A 333 28.56 31.93 12.98
C GLY A 333 29.82 32.48 12.32
N ALA A 334 30.00 32.14 11.05
CA ALA A 334 31.00 32.73 10.16
C ALA A 334 30.47 32.87 8.72
N PRO A 335 31.15 33.68 7.87
CA PRO A 335 30.77 33.81 6.47
C PRO A 335 30.67 32.45 5.75
N PRO A 336 29.73 32.28 4.80
CA PRO A 336 29.60 31.03 4.05
C PRO A 336 30.80 30.79 3.11
N PRO A 337 31.01 29.55 2.66
CA PRO A 337 31.99 29.26 1.60
C PRO A 337 31.60 29.90 0.27
N ASP A 338 32.57 30.09 -0.62
CA ASP A 338 32.36 30.62 -1.98
C ASP A 338 31.63 29.62 -2.91
N THR A 339 31.48 28.37 -2.47
CA THR A 339 30.75 27.31 -3.14
C THR A 339 29.49 26.88 -2.39
N THR A 340 28.49 26.37 -3.12
CA THR A 340 27.35 25.63 -2.57
C THR A 340 27.32 24.21 -3.14
N LYS A 341 26.52 23.34 -2.51
CA LYS A 341 26.23 22.00 -2.97
C LYS A 341 25.40 22.05 -4.26
N LEU A 342 25.78 21.22 -5.23
CA LEU A 342 25.05 20.96 -6.45
C LEU A 342 24.65 19.50 -6.50
N ALA A 343 23.34 19.23 -6.49
CA ALA A 343 22.83 17.88 -6.70
C ALA A 343 22.79 17.55 -8.19
N LEU A 344 23.63 16.62 -8.63
CA LEU A 344 23.61 16.08 -9.98
C LEU A 344 23.07 14.65 -9.99
N PHE A 345 22.07 14.42 -10.83
CA PHE A 345 21.53 13.11 -11.10
C PHE A 345 21.74 12.74 -12.54
N TYR A 346 22.24 11.52 -12.77
CA TYR A 346 22.49 11.00 -14.11
C TYR A 346 21.97 9.58 -14.25
N LYS A 347 21.73 9.14 -15.49
CA LYS A 347 21.30 7.76 -15.79
C LYS A 347 22.39 6.77 -15.38
N GLY A 348 22.11 5.98 -14.34
CA GLY A 348 23.04 5.00 -13.77
C GLY A 348 23.19 3.73 -14.62
N GLY A 349 22.26 3.48 -15.54
CA GLY A 349 22.08 2.21 -16.22
C GLY A 349 20.91 1.47 -15.57
N TYR A 350 21.09 0.17 -15.35
CA TYR A 350 20.10 -0.73 -14.81
C TYR A 350 20.60 -1.42 -13.54
N GLU A 351 19.69 -1.78 -12.66
CA GLU A 351 19.95 -2.55 -11.46
C GLU A 351 18.98 -3.73 -11.32
N MET A 352 19.40 -4.77 -10.61
CA MET A 352 18.54 -5.88 -10.23
C MET A 352 18.85 -6.38 -8.82
N GLN A 353 17.84 -6.97 -8.18
CA GLN A 353 17.95 -7.57 -6.84
C GLN A 353 17.22 -8.91 -6.82
N ALA A 354 17.93 -10.01 -6.56
CA ALA A 354 17.32 -11.32 -6.40
C ALA A 354 17.50 -11.82 -4.96
N LEU A 355 16.41 -12.33 -4.36
CA LEU A 355 16.38 -12.77 -2.97
C LEU A 355 16.20 -14.29 -2.90
N PHE A 356 17.19 -14.99 -2.35
CA PHE A 356 17.17 -16.44 -2.17
C PHE A 356 17.41 -16.82 -0.72
N ASN A 357 16.89 -17.96 -0.29
CA ASN A 357 16.94 -18.39 1.09
C ASN A 357 17.73 -19.68 1.23
N ALA A 358 18.31 -19.86 2.41
CA ALA A 358 18.81 -21.15 2.86
C ALA A 358 18.30 -21.42 4.28
N THR A 359 17.79 -22.63 4.51
CA THR A 359 17.39 -23.09 5.85
C THR A 359 18.38 -24.12 6.40
N GLY A 360 18.59 -24.07 7.71
CA GLY A 360 19.37 -25.05 8.47
C GLY A 360 20.87 -24.79 8.46
N HIS A 361 21.63 -25.75 9.01
CA HIS A 361 23.08 -25.68 9.13
C HIS A 361 23.81 -25.48 7.79
N ASN A 362 25.07 -25.02 7.87
CA ASN A 362 25.99 -24.81 6.74
C ASN A 362 25.52 -23.77 5.69
N PHE A 363 24.65 -22.82 6.06
CA PHE A 363 24.16 -21.78 5.14
C PHE A 363 25.30 -20.98 4.48
N GLU A 364 26.42 -20.78 5.18
CA GLU A 364 27.63 -20.15 4.65
C GLU A 364 28.19 -20.88 3.43
N GLN A 365 28.38 -22.20 3.53
CA GLN A 365 28.87 -23.03 2.43
C GLN A 365 27.83 -23.12 1.30
N LYS A 366 26.54 -23.14 1.64
CA LYS A 366 25.43 -23.15 0.66
C LYS A 366 25.46 -21.88 -0.21
N PHE A 367 25.55 -20.71 0.39
CA PHE A 367 25.65 -19.45 -0.37
C PHE A 367 26.97 -19.31 -1.12
N ALA A 368 28.08 -19.76 -0.55
CA ALA A 368 29.36 -19.78 -1.26
C ALA A 368 29.34 -20.70 -2.50
N LEU A 369 28.62 -21.82 -2.44
CA LEU A 369 28.39 -22.69 -3.61
C LEU A 369 27.56 -21.95 -4.67
N LEU A 370 26.46 -21.32 -4.29
CA LEU A 370 25.58 -20.60 -5.21
C LEU A 370 26.33 -19.45 -5.91
N GLU A 371 27.10 -18.66 -5.16
CA GLU A 371 27.94 -17.60 -5.73
C GLU A 371 28.95 -18.16 -6.75
N LYS A 372 29.68 -19.23 -6.41
CA LYS A 372 30.64 -19.87 -7.33
C LYS A 372 29.95 -20.36 -8.60
N GLN A 373 28.77 -20.96 -8.49
CA GLN A 373 28.00 -21.44 -9.62
C GLN A 373 27.56 -20.29 -10.53
N ILE A 374 27.05 -19.20 -9.97
CA ILE A 374 26.62 -18.03 -10.74
C ILE A 374 27.80 -17.41 -11.47
N ARG A 375 28.92 -17.16 -10.78
CA ARG A 375 30.13 -16.60 -11.41
C ARG A 375 30.68 -17.49 -12.52
N PHE A 376 30.69 -18.80 -12.31
CA PHE A 376 31.12 -19.77 -13.32
C PHE A 376 30.25 -19.71 -14.59
N HIS A 377 28.92 -19.63 -14.44
CA HIS A 377 27.99 -19.58 -15.57
C HIS A 377 27.95 -18.22 -16.29
N LEU A 378 28.37 -17.14 -15.64
CA LEU A 378 28.53 -15.84 -16.28
C LEU A 378 29.78 -15.79 -17.16
N GLY A 379 30.92 -16.31 -16.68
CA GLY A 379 32.22 -16.19 -17.33
C GLY A 379 32.79 -14.76 -17.29
N GLU A 380 34.09 -14.63 -17.61
CA GLU A 380 34.83 -13.36 -17.49
C GLU A 380 34.26 -12.23 -18.36
N GLU A 381 33.77 -12.56 -19.56
CA GLU A 381 33.20 -11.57 -20.48
C GLU A 381 31.99 -10.86 -19.86
N LYS A 382 30.99 -11.60 -19.39
CA LYS A 382 29.77 -11.01 -18.81
C LYS A 382 30.06 -10.33 -17.47
N LEU A 383 30.98 -10.88 -16.68
CA LEU A 383 31.45 -10.24 -15.45
C LEU A 383 32.07 -8.87 -15.73
N SER A 384 32.82 -8.71 -16.83
CA SER A 384 33.44 -7.43 -17.20
C SER A 384 32.43 -6.32 -17.55
N HIS A 385 31.21 -6.70 -17.93
CA HIS A 385 30.13 -5.76 -18.25
C HIS A 385 29.33 -5.30 -17.04
N LEU A 386 29.48 -5.93 -15.87
CA LEU A 386 28.82 -5.52 -14.64
C LEU A 386 29.58 -4.35 -14.00
N ASP A 387 28.84 -3.36 -13.52
CA ASP A 387 29.35 -2.30 -12.64
C ASP A 387 29.51 -2.84 -11.21
N PHE A 388 28.52 -3.60 -10.74
CA PHE A 388 28.55 -4.27 -9.45
C PHE A 388 27.91 -5.66 -9.53
N LEU A 389 28.42 -6.59 -8.72
CA LEU A 389 27.81 -7.89 -8.43
C LEU A 389 28.15 -8.30 -7.00
N GLU A 390 27.20 -8.16 -6.08
CA GLU A 390 27.36 -8.47 -4.66
C GLU A 390 26.42 -9.58 -4.21
N PHE A 391 26.93 -10.42 -3.30
CA PHE A 391 26.21 -11.52 -2.67
C PHE A 391 26.15 -11.24 -1.16
N GLN A 392 25.02 -10.70 -0.71
CA GLN A 392 24.84 -10.17 0.64
C GLN A 392 24.01 -11.13 1.48
N LYS A 393 24.60 -11.64 2.57
CA LYS A 393 23.94 -12.58 3.49
C LYS A 393 23.25 -11.78 4.60
N ILE A 394 21.94 -11.99 4.77
CA ILE A 394 21.09 -11.19 5.65
C ILE A 394 20.43 -12.09 6.71
N GLY A 395 20.68 -11.77 7.97
CA GLY A 395 20.17 -12.48 9.15
C GLY A 395 21.14 -13.53 9.72
N VAL A 396 20.84 -14.00 10.92
CA VAL A 396 21.53 -15.11 11.60
C VAL A 396 20.47 -16.11 12.03
N PRO A 397 20.58 -17.40 11.65
CA PRO A 397 19.58 -18.38 12.05
C PRO A 397 19.73 -18.68 13.54
N ALA A 398 18.61 -18.93 14.23
CA ALA A 398 18.61 -19.40 15.60
C ALA A 398 19.43 -20.70 15.71
N VAL A 399 20.20 -20.84 16.80
CA VAL A 399 21.08 -22.00 17.04
C VAL A 399 20.29 -23.31 17.06
N ASN A 400 19.08 -23.29 17.62
CA ASN A 400 18.13 -24.40 17.61
C ASN A 400 16.74 -23.87 17.21
N PRO A 401 16.45 -23.74 15.91
CA PRO A 401 15.24 -23.05 15.44
C PRO A 401 13.98 -23.87 15.76
N THR A 402 13.01 -23.27 16.47
CA THR A 402 11.73 -23.91 16.81
C THR A 402 10.73 -23.90 15.67
N ASN A 403 11.01 -23.12 14.62
CA ASN A 403 10.24 -23.06 13.39
C ASN A 403 11.14 -22.71 12.20
N GLN A 404 10.65 -22.94 10.97
CA GLN A 404 11.40 -22.69 9.75
C GLN A 404 11.92 -21.26 9.63
N ASN A 405 11.11 -20.25 9.99
CA ASN A 405 11.47 -18.84 9.86
C ASN A 405 12.71 -18.52 10.71
N SER A 406 12.73 -19.00 11.96
CA SER A 406 13.89 -18.83 12.86
C SER A 406 15.16 -19.54 12.38
N GLY A 407 15.04 -20.54 11.48
CA GLY A 407 16.18 -21.29 10.92
C GLY A 407 16.60 -20.86 9.52
N THR A 408 16.04 -19.77 8.98
CA THR A 408 16.22 -19.34 7.59
C THR A 408 17.03 -18.04 7.50
N VAL A 409 17.94 -17.99 6.53
CA VAL A 409 18.77 -16.82 6.21
C VAL A 409 18.50 -16.41 4.77
N TYR A 410 18.53 -15.10 4.51
CA TYR A 410 18.37 -14.54 3.16
C TYR A 410 19.73 -14.27 2.51
N LEU A 411 19.80 -14.44 1.20
CA LEU A 411 20.86 -14.00 0.31
C LEU A 411 20.26 -13.01 -0.67
N ARG A 412 20.72 -11.76 -0.60
CA ARG A 412 20.44 -10.72 -1.58
C ARG A 412 21.56 -10.69 -2.61
N ILE A 413 21.23 -10.99 -3.85
CA ILE A 413 22.12 -10.81 -5.00
C ILE A 413 21.79 -9.45 -5.60
N PHE A 414 22.71 -8.50 -5.51
CA PHE A 414 22.56 -7.15 -6.04
C PHE A 414 23.52 -6.94 -7.22
N ALA A 415 23.03 -6.40 -8.33
CA ALA A 415 23.88 -6.11 -9.47
C ALA A 415 23.45 -4.83 -10.22
N GLN A 416 24.44 -4.14 -10.78
CA GLN A 416 24.24 -2.95 -11.62
C GLN A 416 25.06 -3.07 -12.90
N SER A 417 24.56 -2.50 -13.99
CA SER A 417 25.19 -2.53 -15.32
C SER A 417 24.59 -1.47 -16.23
N THR A 418 25.35 -0.95 -17.18
CA THR A 418 24.78 -0.16 -18.29
C THR A 418 24.10 -1.04 -19.34
N LYS A 419 24.39 -2.35 -19.35
CA LYS A 419 23.83 -3.36 -20.27
C LYS A 419 22.81 -4.26 -19.56
N VAL A 420 21.58 -4.28 -20.06
CA VAL A 420 20.48 -5.11 -19.51
C VAL A 420 20.80 -6.60 -19.61
N GLU A 421 21.45 -7.00 -20.71
CA GLU A 421 21.77 -8.39 -21.04
C GLU A 421 22.73 -9.00 -20.01
N ALA A 422 23.65 -8.19 -19.47
CA ALA A 422 24.58 -8.62 -18.43
C ALA A 422 23.86 -8.96 -17.11
N LEU A 423 22.79 -8.22 -16.78
CA LEU A 423 21.96 -8.48 -15.59
C LEU A 423 21.04 -9.68 -15.81
N GLN A 424 20.37 -9.77 -16.96
CA GLN A 424 19.54 -10.92 -17.31
C GLN A 424 20.32 -12.24 -17.29
N ALA A 425 21.60 -12.21 -17.66
CA ALA A 425 22.48 -13.38 -17.60
C ALA A 425 22.64 -13.95 -16.18
N ILE A 426 22.49 -13.14 -15.12
CA ILE A 426 22.52 -13.61 -13.73
C ILE A 426 21.32 -14.52 -13.47
N MET A 427 20.12 -14.11 -13.89
CA MET A 427 18.91 -14.93 -13.73
C MET A 427 18.93 -16.17 -14.62
N MET A 428 19.49 -16.09 -15.84
CA MET A 428 19.74 -17.28 -16.65
C MET A 428 20.71 -18.25 -15.98
N ALA A 429 21.78 -17.74 -15.36
CA ALA A 429 22.73 -18.56 -14.60
C ALA A 429 22.04 -19.27 -13.43
N ILE A 430 21.17 -18.57 -12.69
CA ILE A 430 20.36 -19.15 -11.60
C ILE A 430 19.39 -20.22 -12.15
N GLY A 431 18.70 -19.94 -13.26
CA GLY A 431 17.81 -20.91 -13.92
C GLY A 431 18.53 -22.21 -14.33
N ASN A 432 19.74 -22.09 -14.88
CA ASN A 432 20.57 -23.23 -15.30
C ASN A 432 21.03 -24.13 -14.15
N ILE A 433 21.05 -23.61 -12.92
CA ILE A 433 21.44 -24.31 -11.70
C ILE A 433 20.27 -24.59 -10.75
N SER A 434 19.03 -24.31 -11.15
CA SER A 434 17.80 -24.43 -10.35
C SER A 434 17.57 -25.81 -9.72
N LEU A 435 18.16 -26.88 -10.24
CA LEU A 435 18.12 -28.22 -9.64
C LEU A 435 19.52 -28.78 -9.33
N LYS A 436 20.56 -27.92 -9.35
CA LYS A 436 21.99 -28.28 -9.18
C LYS A 436 22.64 -27.53 -8.01
N HIS A 437 21.86 -26.80 -7.22
CA HIS A 437 22.32 -25.99 -6.09
C HIS A 437 22.29 -26.78 -4.77
N TYR A 438 22.26 -26.07 -3.64
CA TYR A 438 22.25 -26.66 -2.30
C TYR A 438 20.86 -27.11 -1.81
N SER A 439 20.83 -27.92 -0.74
CA SER A 439 19.58 -28.35 -0.08
C SER A 439 18.96 -27.24 0.79
N GLY A 440 17.63 -27.11 0.73
CA GLY A 440 16.90 -26.06 1.46
C GLY A 440 16.95 -24.68 0.78
N PHE A 441 17.22 -24.64 -0.52
CA PHE A 441 17.01 -23.46 -1.37
C PHE A 441 15.51 -23.19 -1.55
N HIS A 442 15.09 -21.95 -1.30
CA HIS A 442 13.74 -21.46 -1.59
C HIS A 442 13.79 -19.93 -1.73
N SER A 443 12.72 -19.32 -2.23
CA SER A 443 12.59 -17.86 -2.32
C SER A 443 11.11 -17.47 -2.33
N SER A 444 10.80 -16.18 -2.14
CA SER A 444 9.53 -15.65 -2.63
C SER A 444 9.47 -15.81 -4.15
N LEU A 445 8.31 -16.14 -4.70
CA LEU A 445 8.10 -16.24 -6.14
C LEU A 445 7.89 -14.85 -6.79
N ASP A 446 7.93 -13.76 -6.02
CA ASP A 446 7.96 -12.40 -6.55
C ASP A 446 9.37 -12.04 -7.05
N LEU A 447 9.61 -12.28 -8.34
CA LEU A 447 10.88 -12.01 -9.02
C LEU A 447 10.92 -10.63 -9.67
N ARG A 448 9.93 -9.75 -9.46
CA ARG A 448 9.93 -8.39 -10.04
C ARG A 448 11.15 -7.59 -9.62
N SER A 449 11.70 -7.88 -8.45
CA SER A 449 12.92 -7.26 -7.96
C SER A 449 14.16 -7.64 -8.78
N ALA A 450 14.17 -8.84 -9.36
CA ALA A 450 15.25 -9.40 -10.14
C ALA A 450 15.20 -9.00 -11.63
N MET A 451 14.10 -8.38 -12.07
CA MET A 451 14.02 -7.75 -13.38
C MET A 451 14.90 -6.49 -13.41
N PRO A 452 15.78 -6.32 -14.41
CA PRO A 452 16.57 -5.11 -14.58
C PRO A 452 15.67 -3.87 -14.64
N ARG A 453 15.95 -2.88 -13.78
CA ARG A 453 15.20 -1.62 -13.71
C ARG A 453 16.15 -0.44 -13.84
N PRO A 454 15.79 0.60 -14.60
CA PRO A 454 16.62 1.79 -14.68
C PRO A 454 16.72 2.46 -13.31
N TYR A 455 17.88 3.05 -13.01
CA TYR A 455 18.09 3.82 -11.78
C TYR A 455 18.86 5.10 -12.06
N LEU A 456 18.70 6.09 -11.18
CA LEU A 456 19.42 7.36 -11.22
C LEU A 456 20.55 7.33 -10.20
N ALA A 457 21.75 7.66 -10.64
CA ALA A 457 22.90 7.78 -9.77
C ALA A 457 23.12 9.25 -9.38
N TYR A 458 23.60 9.45 -8.16
CA TYR A 458 23.84 10.77 -7.58
C TYR A 458 25.33 11.13 -7.62
N TYR A 459 25.63 12.40 -7.90
CA TYR A 459 26.97 12.98 -7.78
C TYR A 459 26.88 14.34 -7.07
N PRO A 460 27.27 14.44 -5.79
CA PRO A 460 27.27 15.71 -5.07
C PRO A 460 28.49 16.54 -5.50
N ALA A 461 28.26 17.60 -6.27
CA ALA A 461 29.31 18.50 -6.75
C ALA A 461 29.33 19.82 -5.97
N LEU A 462 30.41 20.59 -6.14
CA LEU A 462 30.51 21.98 -5.72
C LEU A 462 30.20 22.93 -6.88
N TRP A 463 29.42 23.97 -6.61
CA TRP A 463 29.14 25.04 -7.55
C TRP A 463 29.47 26.40 -6.95
N GLN A 464 30.07 27.28 -7.73
CA GLN A 464 30.47 28.62 -7.30
C GLN A 464 29.23 29.50 -7.10
N GLN A 465 29.02 30.00 -5.87
CA GLN A 465 27.84 30.81 -5.52
C GLN A 465 27.75 32.06 -6.39
N ALA A 466 28.88 32.70 -6.69
CA ALA A 466 28.96 33.88 -7.55
C ALA A 466 28.48 33.65 -9.01
N LYS A 467 28.35 32.39 -9.45
CA LYS A 467 27.85 32.02 -10.79
C LYS A 467 26.34 31.75 -10.81
N LEU A 468 25.68 31.73 -9.66
CA LEU A 468 24.23 31.57 -9.56
C LEU A 468 23.53 32.86 -10.00
N GLU A 469 22.44 32.70 -10.74
CA GLU A 469 21.59 33.81 -11.15
C GLU A 469 20.32 33.80 -10.30
N GLU A 470 20.51 33.92 -8.99
CA GLU A 470 19.42 33.87 -8.02
C GLU A 470 18.49 35.09 -8.18
N LYS A 471 17.19 34.80 -8.31
CA LYS A 471 16.13 35.79 -8.51
C LYS A 471 14.90 35.38 -7.74
N PHE A 472 14.09 36.37 -7.35
CA PHE A 472 12.72 36.14 -6.93
C PHE A 472 11.75 36.86 -7.86
N HIS A 473 10.56 36.29 -8.00
CA HIS A 473 9.58 36.71 -8.99
C HIS A 473 8.22 36.81 -8.33
N PHE A 474 7.62 38.00 -8.32
CA PHE A 474 6.20 38.14 -7.98
C PHE A 474 5.36 37.65 -9.14
N VAL A 475 4.32 36.88 -8.85
CA VAL A 475 3.42 36.32 -9.86
C VAL A 475 1.97 36.60 -9.51
N ASN A 476 1.18 36.92 -10.52
CA ASN A 476 -0.26 37.13 -10.38
C ASN A 476 -1.07 35.94 -10.92
N ALA A 477 -2.39 35.98 -10.76
CA ALA A 477 -3.28 34.90 -11.21
C ALA A 477 -3.27 34.64 -12.73
N THR A 478 -2.82 35.60 -13.55
CA THR A 478 -2.68 35.41 -15.00
C THR A 478 -1.32 34.84 -15.40
N GLY A 479 -0.43 34.59 -14.44
CA GLY A 479 0.93 34.12 -14.68
C GLY A 479 1.91 35.22 -15.12
N THR A 480 1.54 36.49 -15.00
CA THR A 480 2.46 37.60 -15.28
C THR A 480 3.45 37.75 -14.14
N THR A 481 4.74 37.80 -14.47
CA THR A 481 5.82 37.84 -13.48
C THR A 481 6.56 39.17 -13.47
N GLU A 482 6.83 39.71 -12.27
CA GLU A 482 7.79 40.80 -12.06
C GLU A 482 9.04 40.25 -11.36
N SER A 483 10.21 40.42 -11.97
CA SER A 483 11.44 39.73 -11.56
C SER A 483 12.44 40.67 -10.89
N PHE A 484 13.03 40.22 -9.80
CA PHE A 484 14.03 40.94 -9.02
C PHE A 484 15.26 40.07 -8.84
N LYS A 485 16.44 40.69 -8.87
CA LYS A 485 17.70 39.99 -8.65
C LYS A 485 17.99 39.94 -7.16
N ALA A 486 18.32 38.75 -6.65
CA ALA A 486 18.77 38.59 -5.27
C ALA A 486 20.24 38.99 -5.11
N THR A 487 20.60 39.53 -3.95
CA THR A 487 21.99 39.84 -3.62
C THR A 487 22.68 38.61 -3.04
N PRO A 488 23.84 38.17 -3.57
CA PRO A 488 24.59 37.08 -2.96
C PRO A 488 25.17 37.46 -1.59
N PRO A 489 25.70 36.49 -0.81
CA PRO A 489 26.41 36.79 0.42
C PRO A 489 27.52 37.84 0.19
N PRO A 490 27.64 38.85 1.07
CA PRO A 490 28.56 39.97 0.86
C PRO A 490 30.03 39.58 1.06
N ARG A 491 30.28 38.48 1.75
CA ARG A 491 31.60 37.96 2.07
C ARG A 491 31.55 36.44 2.04
N PHE A 492 32.58 35.86 1.46
CA PHE A 492 32.83 34.41 1.49
C PHE A 492 34.10 34.13 2.29
N GLU A 493 34.19 32.93 2.84
CA GLU A 493 35.38 32.44 3.52
C GLU A 493 35.67 31.01 3.09
N ILE A 494 36.88 30.77 2.56
CA ILE A 494 37.32 29.45 2.12
C ILE A 494 37.24 28.48 3.31
N MET A 495 36.82 27.25 3.03
CA MET A 495 36.70 26.22 4.06
C MET A 495 38.09 25.81 4.57
N GLU A 496 38.26 25.82 5.89
CA GLU A 496 39.43 25.22 6.54
C GLU A 496 39.25 23.70 6.65
N GLU A 497 40.34 22.98 6.87
CA GLU A 497 40.28 21.53 7.09
C GLU A 497 39.39 21.21 8.31
N ARG A 498 38.46 20.26 8.14
CA ARG A 498 37.57 19.85 9.24
C ARG A 498 38.34 19.10 10.31
N ALA A 499 37.97 19.34 11.56
CA ALA A 499 38.61 18.69 12.70
C ALA A 499 38.27 17.20 12.75
N SER A 500 39.28 16.36 12.97
CA SER A 500 39.12 14.95 13.28
C SER A 500 40.10 14.54 14.36
N TYR A 501 39.62 14.08 15.51
CA TYR A 501 40.49 13.73 16.63
C TYR A 501 39.85 12.71 17.59
N ASP A 502 40.71 11.90 18.21
CA ASP A 502 40.38 11.15 19.42
C ASP A 502 40.47 12.05 20.67
N THR A 503 39.79 11.66 21.74
CA THR A 503 39.71 12.48 22.96
C THR A 503 41.11 12.79 23.52
N LYS A 504 41.37 14.06 23.86
CA LYS A 504 42.68 14.51 24.38
C LYS A 504 42.96 14.03 25.81
N SER A 505 41.94 13.56 26.52
CA SER A 505 42.04 13.14 27.92
C SER A 505 41.24 11.86 28.14
N PRO A 506 41.70 10.71 27.60
CA PRO A 506 40.98 9.46 27.73
C PRO A 506 40.99 9.00 29.19
N THR A 507 39.84 8.57 29.66
CA THR A 507 39.71 7.88 30.96
C THR A 507 40.21 6.45 30.78
N PRO A 508 41.08 5.96 31.69
CA PRO A 508 41.53 4.58 31.67
C PRO A 508 40.35 3.60 31.69
N LEU A 509 40.35 2.64 30.75
CA LEU A 509 39.32 1.60 30.62
C LEU A 509 39.78 0.27 31.26
N ASP A 510 40.72 0.34 32.19
CA ASP A 510 41.32 -0.79 32.92
C ASP A 510 40.52 -1.13 34.19
N GLY A 511 40.03 -2.37 34.28
CA GLY A 511 39.23 -2.86 35.41
C GLY A 511 38.39 -4.09 35.04
N GLY A 512 37.56 -4.58 35.98
CA GLY A 512 36.58 -5.62 35.68
C GLY A 512 35.53 -5.06 34.73
N LEU A 513 35.54 -5.49 33.47
CA LEU A 513 34.65 -5.01 32.43
C LEU A 513 33.44 -5.94 32.27
N LEU A 514 32.24 -5.39 32.23
CA LEU A 514 30.97 -6.06 31.92
C LEU A 514 30.63 -5.85 30.46
N GLU A 515 30.12 -6.89 29.80
CA GLU A 515 29.78 -6.87 28.38
C GLU A 515 28.28 -6.55 28.21
N VAL A 516 27.92 -5.35 27.73
CA VAL A 516 26.52 -4.88 27.59
C VAL A 516 26.26 -4.21 26.24
N ARG A 517 24.99 -4.13 25.81
CA ARG A 517 24.63 -3.45 24.56
C ARG A 517 24.94 -1.95 24.68
N LEU A 518 25.61 -1.38 23.69
CA LEU A 518 25.96 0.06 23.70
C LEU A 518 24.70 0.95 23.73
N GLY A 519 23.61 0.54 23.07
CA GLY A 519 22.32 1.23 23.08
C GLY A 519 21.62 1.27 24.45
N SER A 520 22.06 0.44 25.41
CA SER A 520 21.57 0.48 26.79
C SER A 520 22.27 1.57 27.64
N ILE A 521 23.30 2.24 27.09
CA ILE A 521 24.07 3.27 27.78
C ILE A 521 24.00 4.61 27.05
N ALA A 522 24.11 4.58 25.73
CA ALA A 522 24.09 5.76 24.88
C ALA A 522 22.97 5.67 23.85
N LEU A 523 22.27 6.78 23.65
CA LEU A 523 21.35 6.95 22.54
C LEU A 523 22.12 7.47 21.32
N GLY A 524 21.52 7.34 20.14
CA GLY A 524 22.14 7.79 18.91
C GLY A 524 21.14 8.21 17.84
N ARG A 525 21.70 8.81 16.79
CA ARG A 525 21.01 9.03 15.53
C ARG A 525 22.01 8.92 14.39
N SER A 526 21.61 8.29 13.29
CA SER A 526 22.38 8.24 12.05
C SER A 526 21.54 8.57 10.82
N GLY A 527 22.23 8.96 9.75
CA GLY A 527 21.65 9.27 8.46
C GLY A 527 22.68 9.29 7.34
N ASP A 528 22.20 9.42 6.10
CA ASP A 528 23.05 9.59 4.93
C ASP A 528 23.34 11.08 4.66
N LYS A 529 24.50 11.37 4.06
CA LYS A 529 24.78 12.68 3.46
C LYS A 529 25.40 12.45 2.09
N GLY A 530 24.54 12.21 1.11
CA GLY A 530 24.96 11.73 -0.20
C GLY A 530 25.65 10.36 -0.07
N ALA A 531 26.92 10.26 -0.46
CA ALA A 531 27.69 9.02 -0.39
C ALA A 531 28.20 8.64 1.02
N ASN A 532 28.03 9.54 1.99
CA ASN A 532 28.59 9.42 3.32
C ASN A 532 27.54 8.99 4.33
N LEU A 533 27.97 8.36 5.40
CA LEU A 533 27.17 8.05 6.57
C LEU A 533 27.60 8.97 7.71
N ASN A 534 26.67 9.58 8.42
CA ASN A 534 26.94 10.28 9.68
C ASN A 534 26.20 9.60 10.83
N PHE A 535 26.77 9.68 12.02
CA PHE A 535 26.07 9.29 13.24
C PHE A 535 26.64 10.00 14.47
N GLY A 536 25.77 10.30 15.43
CA GLY A 536 26.16 10.76 16.76
C GLY A 536 25.65 9.85 17.85
N LEU A 537 26.42 9.73 18.93
CA LEU A 537 26.07 9.03 20.15
C LEU A 537 26.13 10.00 21.32
N PHE A 538 25.15 9.94 22.22
CA PHE A 538 25.07 10.85 23.36
C PHE A 538 24.54 10.18 24.62
N VAL A 539 24.85 10.82 25.76
CA VAL A 539 24.53 10.32 27.11
C VAL A 539 24.01 11.45 28.02
N ASP A 540 23.60 11.08 29.23
CA ASP A 540 22.90 11.94 30.19
C ASP A 540 23.79 12.44 31.35
N THR A 541 24.95 11.82 31.57
CA THR A 541 25.78 12.05 32.77
C THR A 541 27.25 12.21 32.41
N GLN A 542 27.95 13.03 33.21
CA GLN A 542 29.38 13.29 33.05
C GLN A 542 30.22 12.00 33.07
N ALA A 543 29.90 11.04 33.94
CA ALA A 543 30.63 9.77 34.03
C ALA A 543 30.47 8.92 32.75
N LYS A 544 29.24 8.82 32.21
CA LYS A 544 29.01 8.15 30.92
C LYS A 544 29.68 8.92 29.78
N TRP A 545 29.73 10.24 29.84
CA TRP A 545 30.39 11.08 28.82
C TRP A 545 31.90 10.81 28.78
N ASP A 546 32.55 10.80 29.94
CA ASP A 546 33.97 10.50 30.06
C ASP A 546 34.32 9.09 29.56
N TRP A 547 33.43 8.13 29.80
CA TRP A 547 33.54 6.80 29.19
C TRP A 547 33.32 6.82 27.68
N LEU A 548 32.22 7.40 27.18
CA LEU A 548 31.82 7.38 25.77
C LEU A 548 32.91 7.97 24.88
N ARG A 549 33.43 9.16 25.23
CA ARG A 549 34.49 9.82 24.47
C ARG A 549 35.83 9.08 24.49
N SER A 550 36.07 8.27 25.52
CA SER A 550 37.27 7.43 25.64
C SER A 550 37.14 6.11 24.89
N TYR A 551 35.95 5.50 24.91
CA TYR A 551 35.66 4.21 24.30
C TYR A 551 35.44 4.33 22.79
N MET A 552 34.62 5.28 22.36
CA MET A 552 34.29 5.50 20.94
C MET A 552 35.39 6.32 20.25
N SER A 553 36.56 5.72 20.08
CA SER A 553 37.67 6.26 19.29
C SER A 553 37.52 5.97 17.79
N LEU A 554 38.30 6.62 16.94
CA LEU A 554 38.38 6.33 15.51
C LEU A 554 38.69 4.85 15.25
N ALA A 555 39.69 4.31 15.95
CA ALA A 555 40.06 2.90 15.86
C ALA A 555 38.91 1.97 16.31
N LYS A 556 38.15 2.38 17.34
CA LYS A 556 37.01 1.59 17.82
C LYS A 556 35.87 1.57 16.81
N VAL A 557 35.56 2.69 16.16
CA VAL A 557 34.53 2.71 15.10
C VAL A 557 34.93 1.80 13.94
N GLN A 558 36.20 1.85 13.51
CA GLN A 558 36.71 0.91 12.49
C GLN A 558 36.55 -0.55 12.93
N GLU A 559 36.90 -0.87 14.17
CA GLU A 559 36.71 -2.21 14.74
C GLU A 559 35.23 -2.63 14.72
N LEU A 560 34.32 -1.73 15.09
CA LEU A 560 32.88 -1.97 15.14
C LEU A 560 32.24 -2.17 13.77
N LEU A 561 32.67 -1.42 12.75
CA LEU A 561 32.27 -1.64 11.36
C LEU A 561 32.69 -3.03 10.84
N GLY A 562 33.79 -3.58 11.38
CA GLY A 562 34.19 -4.95 11.11
C GLY A 562 34.41 -5.23 9.61
N GLU A 563 33.69 -6.20 9.06
CA GLU A 563 33.80 -6.59 7.65
C GLU A 563 33.21 -5.57 6.68
N ASP A 564 32.40 -4.62 7.17
CA ASP A 564 31.91 -3.51 6.35
C ASP A 564 32.99 -2.44 6.11
N TRP A 565 34.05 -2.40 6.91
CA TRP A 565 35.14 -1.44 6.74
C TRP A 565 36.00 -1.77 5.51
N ARG A 566 36.37 -0.73 4.75
CA ARG A 566 37.32 -0.80 3.63
C ARG A 566 38.40 0.26 3.82
N SER A 567 39.63 -0.05 3.40
CA SER A 567 40.77 0.87 3.51
C SER A 567 40.64 2.16 2.70
N GLU A 568 39.70 2.18 1.74
CA GLU A 568 39.37 3.37 0.93
C GLU A 568 38.41 4.33 1.64
N PHE A 569 37.75 3.90 2.73
CA PHE A 569 36.89 4.76 3.53
C PHE A 569 37.72 5.62 4.49
N SER A 570 37.15 6.74 4.91
CA SER A 570 37.75 7.65 5.89
C SER A 570 36.75 7.94 7.00
N ILE A 571 37.23 8.16 8.23
CA ILE A 571 36.37 8.49 9.38
C ILE A 571 36.79 9.84 9.95
N GLU A 572 35.81 10.73 10.09
CA GLU A 572 35.93 11.96 10.88
C GLU A 572 35.28 11.75 12.25
N ARG A 573 35.87 12.31 13.31
CA ARG A 573 35.35 12.25 14.68
C ARG A 573 35.49 13.60 15.39
N VAL A 574 34.41 14.06 16.00
CA VAL A 574 34.37 15.28 16.84
C VAL A 574 33.56 15.06 18.12
N GLU A 575 33.76 15.95 19.10
CA GLU A 575 33.06 15.94 20.39
C GLU A 575 32.17 17.18 20.53
N PHE A 576 31.01 17.02 21.15
CA PHE A 576 30.12 18.10 21.59
C PHE A 576 29.99 18.06 23.12
N PRO A 577 30.95 18.65 23.87
CA PRO A 577 31.09 18.42 25.30
C PRO A 577 29.89 18.88 26.12
N LYS A 578 29.19 19.91 25.65
CA LYS A 578 28.07 20.57 26.33
C LYS A 578 26.74 19.84 26.24
N ILE A 579 26.62 18.90 25.30
CA ILE A 579 25.47 17.99 25.15
C ILE A 579 25.86 16.52 25.33
N PHE A 580 27.11 16.26 25.75
CA PHE A 580 27.67 14.93 25.97
C PHE A 580 27.55 14.00 24.77
N ALA A 581 27.88 14.50 23.57
CA ALA A 581 27.80 13.73 22.33
C ALA A 581 29.16 13.55 21.64
N VAL A 582 29.37 12.41 21.00
CA VAL A 582 30.47 12.15 20.05
C VAL A 582 29.85 11.92 18.68
N HIS A 583 30.36 12.59 17.65
CA HIS A 583 29.84 12.50 16.30
C HIS A 583 30.89 12.02 15.31
N PHE A 584 30.43 11.27 14.32
CA PHE A 584 31.25 10.61 13.32
C PHE A 584 30.70 10.80 11.92
N VAL A 585 31.60 10.87 10.95
CA VAL A 585 31.27 10.78 9.52
C VAL A 585 32.13 9.69 8.90
N VAL A 586 31.50 8.71 8.25
CA VAL A 586 32.16 7.65 7.48
C VAL A 586 32.00 7.96 6.00
N TYR A 587 33.09 8.35 5.35
CA TYR A 587 33.09 8.78 3.97
C TYR A 587 33.07 7.61 2.99
N GLY A 588 32.20 7.70 1.98
CA GLY A 588 32.13 6.77 0.86
C GLY A 588 31.43 5.43 1.12
N ILE A 589 31.04 5.11 2.35
CA ILE A 589 30.45 3.81 2.70
C ILE A 589 29.11 3.52 2.00
N LEU A 590 28.37 4.56 1.60
CA LEU A 590 27.11 4.42 0.86
C LEU A 590 27.30 4.47 -0.66
N GLY A 591 28.54 4.58 -1.15
CA GLY A 591 28.90 4.57 -2.56
C GLY A 591 28.50 5.85 -3.28
N ARG A 592 27.32 5.84 -3.91
CA ARG A 592 26.76 6.97 -4.68
C ARG A 592 25.41 7.44 -4.12
N GLY A 593 25.26 7.31 -2.80
CA GLY A 593 24.06 7.72 -2.06
C GLY A 593 22.83 6.85 -2.28
N VAL A 594 21.75 7.18 -1.58
CA VAL A 594 20.51 6.40 -1.47
C VAL A 594 19.98 5.92 -2.82
N SER A 595 20.01 6.77 -3.86
CA SER A 595 19.40 6.47 -5.16
C SER A 595 20.10 5.35 -5.94
N SER A 596 21.30 4.95 -5.53
CA SER A 596 22.09 3.93 -6.22
C SER A 596 22.95 3.08 -5.28
N SER A 597 22.66 3.12 -3.97
CA SER A 597 23.42 2.39 -2.98
C SER A 597 23.20 0.89 -3.14
N LYS A 598 24.31 0.15 -3.16
CA LYS A 598 24.28 -1.31 -3.13
C LYS A 598 24.02 -1.86 -1.73
N ARG A 599 24.19 -1.07 -0.66
CA ARG A 599 23.88 -1.50 0.72
C ARG A 599 22.37 -1.70 0.88
N LEU A 600 21.97 -2.54 1.83
CA LEU A 600 20.56 -2.74 2.15
C LEU A 600 19.99 -1.49 2.83
N ASP A 601 20.72 -0.95 3.80
CA ASP A 601 20.46 0.34 4.41
C ASP A 601 21.19 1.43 3.62
N GLY A 602 20.54 1.92 2.55
CA GLY A 602 21.05 3.02 1.74
C GLY A 602 20.94 4.39 2.41
N PHE A 603 20.08 4.52 3.43
CA PHE A 603 19.86 5.76 4.21
C PHE A 603 20.77 5.86 5.44
N GLY A 604 21.55 4.81 5.74
CA GLY A 604 22.43 4.80 6.90
C GLY A 604 21.69 4.91 8.24
N LYS A 605 20.44 4.42 8.35
CA LYS A 605 19.60 4.51 9.56
C LYS A 605 19.87 3.44 10.62
N ASP A 606 20.72 2.46 10.32
CA ASP A 606 20.98 1.32 11.21
C ASP A 606 22.32 1.38 11.95
N VAL A 607 23.18 2.38 11.70
CA VAL A 607 24.58 2.36 12.16
C VAL A 607 24.80 2.98 13.54
N ASP A 608 23.93 3.91 13.95
CA ASP A 608 23.85 4.40 15.33
C ASP A 608 23.32 3.34 16.32
N LYS A 609 22.62 2.33 15.81
CA LYS A 609 22.11 1.20 16.56
C LYS A 609 23.17 0.12 16.62
N PRO A 610 23.80 -0.11 17.79
CA PRO A 610 24.62 -1.30 17.94
C PRO A 610 23.68 -2.51 17.92
N ASP A 611 23.48 -3.13 16.74
CA ASP A 611 23.98 -4.49 16.43
C ASP A 611 23.06 -5.45 15.63
N PRO A 612 23.60 -6.21 14.65
CA PRO A 612 23.08 -7.55 14.29
C PRO A 612 23.96 -8.75 14.70
N ARG A 613 25.19 -8.56 15.20
CA ARG A 613 26.12 -9.63 15.65
C ARG A 613 26.54 -9.50 17.13
N GLN A 614 25.66 -9.72 18.09
CA GLN A 614 25.95 -9.67 19.56
C GLN A 614 27.24 -8.93 20.00
N ARG A 615 27.52 -7.69 19.54
CA ARG A 615 28.75 -6.97 19.89
C ARG A 615 28.50 -6.22 21.19
N ARG A 616 28.58 -6.97 22.27
CA ARG A 616 28.54 -6.43 23.64
C ARG A 616 29.79 -5.53 23.84
N SER A 617 29.57 -4.36 24.43
CA SER A 617 30.59 -3.37 24.78
C SER A 617 31.08 -3.60 26.21
N LYS A 618 32.37 -3.39 26.46
CA LYS A 618 32.98 -3.59 27.78
C LYS A 618 32.88 -2.32 28.65
N VAL A 619 32.26 -2.42 29.81
CA VAL A 619 31.94 -1.31 30.73
C VAL A 619 32.50 -1.57 32.12
N LEU A 620 33.11 -0.58 32.77
CA LEU A 620 33.72 -0.76 34.09
C LEU A 620 32.68 -1.08 35.18
N SER A 621 32.83 -2.22 35.85
CA SER A 621 31.94 -2.77 36.90
C SER A 621 31.76 -1.91 38.17
N ARG A 622 32.50 -0.80 38.33
CA ARG A 622 32.58 -0.07 39.62
C ARG A 622 32.08 1.37 39.63
N ASN A 623 31.74 1.99 38.50
CA ASN A 623 31.58 3.47 38.43
C ASN A 623 30.23 4.00 37.91
N LEU A 624 29.17 3.20 37.86
CA LEU A 624 27.83 3.72 37.62
C LEU A 624 27.07 3.73 38.95
N GLY A 625 26.85 4.93 39.48
CA GLY A 625 26.17 5.18 40.75
C GLY A 625 24.82 4.47 40.81
N GLY A 626 24.51 3.97 42.01
CA GLY A 626 23.49 2.96 42.25
C GLY A 626 22.08 3.35 41.85
N ASP A 627 21.49 2.51 41.01
CA ASP A 627 20.17 1.95 41.21
C ASP A 627 20.22 0.48 40.74
N SER A 628 19.62 -0.39 41.54
CA SER A 628 19.77 -1.85 41.50
C SER A 628 19.40 -2.48 40.15
N ILE A 629 20.39 -3.05 39.46
CA ILE A 629 20.16 -4.01 38.38
C ILE A 629 19.76 -5.33 39.05
N VAL A 630 18.50 -5.74 38.87
CA VAL A 630 17.98 -7.02 39.34
C VAL A 630 18.73 -8.16 38.64
N GLU A 631 19.19 -9.12 39.45
CA GLU A 631 20.03 -10.25 39.06
C GLU A 631 19.37 -11.14 38.00
N ALA A 632 20.17 -11.54 37.02
CA ALA A 632 19.82 -12.52 36.02
C ALA A 632 20.20 -13.91 36.53
N ASP A 633 19.26 -14.60 37.18
CA ASP A 633 19.30 -16.05 37.43
C ASP A 633 17.88 -16.50 37.83
N ASP A 634 17.17 -17.18 36.92
CA ASP A 634 16.20 -18.26 37.20
C ASP A 634 15.32 -18.49 35.96
N PHE A 635 15.67 -19.47 35.15
CA PHE A 635 14.70 -20.28 34.39
C PHE A 635 15.34 -21.62 34.04
N ASP A 636 15.21 -22.58 34.94
CA ASP A 636 15.07 -24.00 34.60
C ASP A 636 14.22 -24.73 35.65
N GLU A 637 13.24 -25.49 35.14
CA GLU A 637 12.70 -26.75 35.68
C GLU A 637 11.54 -26.85 36.74
N VAL A 638 10.51 -27.64 36.33
CA VAL A 638 9.68 -28.63 37.09
C VAL A 638 8.17 -28.35 37.37
N ASN A 639 7.32 -28.93 36.49
CA ASN A 639 6.34 -30.05 36.65
C ASN A 639 5.02 -29.94 37.50
N PRO A 640 3.93 -30.68 37.13
CA PRO A 640 2.54 -30.52 37.58
C PRO A 640 2.02 -31.63 38.53
N SER A 641 0.89 -31.40 39.24
CA SER A 641 -0.16 -32.42 39.52
C SER A 641 -1.27 -32.00 40.52
N SER A 642 -2.46 -32.60 40.31
CA SER A 642 -3.57 -32.91 41.25
C SER A 642 -4.62 -31.83 41.58
N ALA A 643 -5.93 -32.08 41.78
CA ALA A 643 -6.87 -33.21 41.59
C ALA A 643 -8.31 -32.72 41.98
N LEU A 644 -9.37 -33.02 41.20
CA LEU A 644 -10.50 -33.94 41.46
C LEU A 644 -11.83 -33.39 42.07
N LEU A 645 -12.94 -34.03 41.61
CA LEU A 645 -14.35 -34.17 42.10
C LEU A 645 -15.41 -33.15 41.60
N SER A 646 -16.66 -33.47 41.23
CA SER A 646 -17.41 -34.69 40.79
C SER A 646 -18.90 -34.29 40.52
N GLU A 647 -19.55 -34.86 39.47
CA GLU A 647 -20.97 -35.32 39.31
C GLU A 647 -22.20 -34.40 39.68
N SER A 648 -23.41 -34.45 39.09
CA SER A 648 -24.10 -35.21 38.00
C SER A 648 -25.57 -34.70 37.82
N ALA A 649 -26.17 -34.96 36.62
CA ALA A 649 -27.60 -35.29 36.32
C ALA A 649 -28.73 -34.20 36.47
N VAL A 650 -29.86 -34.09 35.73
CA VAL A 650 -30.55 -34.80 34.61
C VAL A 650 -31.91 -34.07 34.32
N VAL A 651 -32.31 -33.91 33.03
CA VAL A 651 -33.69 -34.03 32.44
C VAL A 651 -34.74 -32.88 32.31
N GLN A 652 -35.12 -32.65 31.02
CA GLN A 652 -36.45 -32.47 30.37
C GLN A 652 -37.22 -31.12 30.23
N THR A 653 -37.22 -30.61 28.97
CA THR A 653 -38.34 -30.32 28.02
C THR A 653 -39.59 -29.51 28.42
N VAL A 654 -40.01 -28.52 27.60
CA VAL A 654 -41.07 -28.57 26.54
C VAL A 654 -41.49 -27.14 26.06
N ALA A 655 -41.44 -26.94 24.74
CA ALA A 655 -42.24 -26.14 23.76
C ALA A 655 -43.14 -24.90 24.13
N HIS A 656 -42.91 -23.78 23.39
CA HIS A 656 -43.79 -22.97 22.48
C HIS A 656 -45.31 -22.72 22.80
N PRO A 657 -46.00 -21.76 22.12
CA PRO A 657 -45.80 -20.32 21.92
C PRO A 657 -47.11 -19.49 22.08
N GLN A 658 -47.07 -18.14 22.02
CA GLN A 658 -47.95 -17.28 21.19
C GLN A 658 -47.89 -15.79 21.57
N LEU A 659 -47.82 -14.97 20.52
CA LEU A 659 -47.77 -13.50 20.51
C LEU A 659 -49.10 -12.84 20.89
N HIS A 660 -49.03 -11.69 21.56
CA HIS A 660 -49.91 -10.55 21.28
C HIS A 660 -49.21 -9.21 21.57
N LEU A 661 -49.24 -8.32 20.58
CA LEU A 661 -48.86 -6.91 20.66
C LEU A 661 -49.77 -6.13 21.62
N GLN A 662 -49.19 -5.20 22.39
CA GLN A 662 -49.71 -3.82 22.50
C GLN A 662 -48.69 -2.90 23.20
N ALA A 663 -48.43 -1.76 22.57
CA ALA A 663 -47.57 -0.69 23.06
C ALA A 663 -48.31 0.18 24.08
N HIS A 664 -47.65 0.59 25.17
CA HIS A 664 -47.98 1.83 25.89
C HIS A 664 -46.76 2.40 26.65
N HIS A 665 -46.75 3.74 26.68
CA HIS A 665 -45.77 4.67 27.23
C HIS A 665 -45.41 4.49 28.73
N GLU A 666 -44.18 4.91 29.06
CA GLU A 666 -43.51 5.28 30.34
C GLU A 666 -44.36 5.79 31.53
N PRO A 667 -43.81 6.06 32.76
CA PRO A 667 -42.58 5.62 33.45
C PRO A 667 -42.81 5.21 34.95
N HIS A 668 -41.73 4.77 35.65
CA HIS A 668 -41.46 4.78 37.11
C HIS A 668 -41.34 3.45 37.92
N SER A 669 -40.10 3.22 38.38
CA SER A 669 -39.60 2.90 39.73
C SER A 669 -39.86 1.56 40.47
N PHE A 670 -38.73 0.87 40.72
CA PHE A 670 -38.29 0.11 41.91
C PHE A 670 -39.15 -1.03 42.49
N THR A 671 -38.58 -2.24 42.61
CA THR A 671 -37.98 -2.77 43.87
C THR A 671 -37.39 -4.19 43.71
N GLU A 672 -36.38 -4.48 44.52
CA GLU A 672 -35.48 -5.64 44.56
C GLU A 672 -36.13 -6.98 44.95
N SER A 673 -35.53 -8.10 44.51
CA SER A 673 -34.98 -9.12 45.43
C SER A 673 -34.19 -10.21 44.69
N SER A 674 -32.91 -10.33 45.05
CA SER A 674 -32.00 -11.45 44.76
C SER A 674 -32.23 -12.56 45.80
N PRO A 675 -32.01 -13.87 45.50
CA PRO A 675 -30.68 -14.48 45.64
C PRO A 675 -30.36 -15.46 44.47
N ALA A 676 -29.23 -15.32 43.78
CA ALA A 676 -27.95 -15.96 44.09
C ALA A 676 -27.93 -17.51 43.99
N GLN A 677 -26.89 -17.99 43.28
CA GLN A 677 -26.23 -19.30 43.36
C GLN A 677 -26.52 -20.32 42.24
N THR A 678 -25.59 -20.36 41.28
CA THR A 678 -24.72 -21.53 40.94
C THR A 678 -24.62 -21.75 39.44
N LEU A 679 -23.58 -21.19 38.82
CA LEU A 679 -22.83 -21.81 37.73
C LEU A 679 -21.52 -21.03 37.57
N ALA A 680 -20.53 -21.46 38.36
CA ALA A 680 -19.12 -21.20 38.12
C ALA A 680 -18.49 -22.52 37.66
N ALA A 681 -17.59 -22.40 36.67
CA ALA A 681 -16.60 -23.38 36.23
C ALA A 681 -16.99 -24.43 35.16
N THR A 682 -17.13 -23.98 33.92
CA THR A 682 -16.28 -24.46 32.80
C THR A 682 -15.75 -23.22 32.09
N GLY A 683 -14.51 -22.86 32.38
CA GLY A 683 -13.90 -21.60 31.96
C GLY A 683 -13.38 -21.65 30.53
N THR A 684 -14.09 -20.96 29.64
CA THR A 684 -13.56 -20.13 28.52
C THR A 684 -14.75 -19.38 27.95
N SER A 685 -15.08 -18.22 28.52
CA SER A 685 -16.01 -17.27 27.88
C SER A 685 -15.15 -16.33 27.04
N PRO A 686 -15.35 -16.21 25.70
CA PRO A 686 -14.61 -15.24 24.91
C PRO A 686 -15.09 -13.83 25.31
N ARG A 687 -14.25 -13.10 26.03
CA ARG A 687 -14.46 -11.68 26.42
C ARG A 687 -13.97 -10.73 25.33
N ASP A 688 -14.01 -11.18 24.08
CA ASP A 688 -13.30 -10.55 22.97
C ASP A 688 -14.16 -9.50 22.23
N THR A 689 -15.41 -9.28 22.63
CA THR A 689 -16.28 -8.25 22.04
C THR A 689 -16.66 -7.17 23.06
N ILE A 690 -16.38 -5.91 22.72
CA ILE A 690 -16.78 -4.70 23.44
C ILE A 690 -18.05 -4.14 22.77
N VAL A 691 -19.05 -3.79 23.58
CA VAL A 691 -20.26 -3.10 23.13
C VAL A 691 -20.21 -1.69 23.74
N GLY A 692 -20.18 -0.66 22.89
CA GLY A 692 -20.20 0.75 23.28
C GLY A 692 -21.61 1.29 23.52
N GLY A 693 -21.72 2.60 23.82
CA GLY A 693 -22.99 3.32 23.80
C GLY A 693 -23.63 3.31 22.40
N ASP A 694 -24.96 3.47 22.32
CA ASP A 694 -25.74 3.48 21.06
C ASP A 694 -25.71 2.19 20.18
N GLY A 695 -25.21 1.06 20.70
CA GLY A 695 -25.23 -0.23 19.97
C GLY A 695 -24.01 -0.50 19.08
N ASP A 696 -22.95 0.31 19.20
CA ASP A 696 -21.67 0.07 18.53
C ASP A 696 -20.96 -1.18 19.09
N MET A 697 -20.38 -2.00 18.21
CA MET A 697 -19.69 -3.24 18.60
C MET A 697 -18.29 -3.30 18.04
N ARG A 698 -17.33 -3.73 18.84
CA ARG A 698 -15.94 -3.93 18.42
C ARG A 698 -15.38 -5.23 18.97
N TYR A 699 -14.61 -5.94 18.16
CA TYR A 699 -13.95 -7.18 18.53
C TYR A 699 -12.46 -6.97 18.65
N PHE A 700 -11.94 -7.36 19.80
CA PHE A 700 -10.53 -7.36 20.16
C PHE A 700 -10.19 -8.79 20.61
N GLY A 701 -9.61 -9.57 19.70
CA GLY A 701 -9.24 -10.95 19.98
C GLY A 701 -8.16 -11.09 21.06
N PRO A 702 -7.87 -12.31 21.53
CA PRO A 702 -6.95 -12.59 22.63
C PRO A 702 -5.53 -11.97 22.54
N PRO A 703 -4.93 -11.78 21.35
CA PRO A 703 -3.64 -11.10 21.22
C PRO A 703 -3.69 -9.58 21.47
N SER A 704 -4.87 -8.96 21.56
CA SER A 704 -5.01 -7.52 21.77
C SER A 704 -4.74 -7.15 23.23
N GLY A 705 -3.94 -6.10 23.45
CA GLY A 705 -3.79 -5.49 24.78
C GLY A 705 -5.13 -5.06 25.41
N ILE A 706 -6.16 -4.80 24.59
CA ILE A 706 -7.51 -4.46 25.05
C ILE A 706 -8.23 -5.70 25.63
N SER A 707 -7.94 -6.91 25.15
CA SER A 707 -8.48 -8.16 25.71
C SER A 707 -7.96 -8.41 27.14
N LEU A 708 -6.72 -7.99 27.46
CA LEU A 708 -6.19 -8.00 28.84
C LEU A 708 -6.96 -7.06 29.78
N VAL A 709 -7.42 -5.92 29.27
CA VAL A 709 -8.20 -4.93 30.04
C VAL A 709 -9.66 -5.38 30.21
N SER A 710 -10.26 -5.97 29.16
CA SER A 710 -11.64 -6.50 29.20
C SER A 710 -11.76 -7.73 30.12
N THR A 711 -10.69 -8.50 30.26
CA THR A 711 -10.62 -9.65 31.19
C THR A 711 -10.46 -9.21 32.65
N ALA A 712 -9.95 -8.01 32.93
CA ALA A 712 -9.76 -7.48 34.28
C ALA A 712 -10.97 -6.72 34.85
N THR A 713 -11.95 -6.33 34.03
CA THR A 713 -13.08 -5.47 34.43
C THR A 713 -14.44 -6.19 34.28
N PRO A 714 -15.24 -6.34 35.37
CA PRO A 714 -16.59 -6.89 35.24
C PRO A 714 -17.53 -5.90 34.54
N ARG A 715 -18.23 -6.33 33.49
CA ARG A 715 -19.29 -5.55 32.82
C ARG A 715 -20.38 -5.20 33.84
N LYS A 716 -20.51 -3.91 34.20
CA LYS A 716 -21.73 -3.38 34.82
C LYS A 716 -22.77 -3.18 33.72
N SER A 717 -23.76 -4.07 33.64
CA SER A 717 -24.91 -3.86 32.76
C SER A 717 -25.65 -2.58 33.17
N GLY A 718 -25.73 -1.59 32.28
CA GLY A 718 -26.71 -0.50 32.39
C GLY A 718 -26.20 0.94 32.57
N GLN A 719 -24.90 1.24 32.43
CA GLN A 719 -24.45 2.63 32.28
C GLN A 719 -24.05 2.90 30.83
N HIS A 720 -25.03 3.32 30.02
CA HIS A 720 -24.78 3.89 28.70
C HIS A 720 -24.14 5.27 28.88
N THR A 721 -22.82 5.36 28.66
CA THR A 721 -22.15 6.66 28.45
C THR A 721 -22.43 7.13 27.02
N GLN A 722 -22.81 8.40 26.88
CA GLN A 722 -23.21 9.03 25.60
C GLN A 722 -22.04 9.27 24.63
N GLU A 723 -20.81 9.00 25.06
CA GLU A 723 -19.58 9.23 24.30
C GLU A 723 -19.14 7.93 23.61
N SER A 724 -19.41 7.83 22.30
CA SER A 724 -18.88 6.75 21.46
C SER A 724 -17.63 7.23 20.73
N TRP A 725 -16.48 6.61 21.03
CA TRP A 725 -15.18 6.96 20.45
C TRP A 725 -15.15 6.63 18.93
N SER A 726 -16.12 5.84 18.46
CA SER A 726 -16.38 5.53 17.05
C SER A 726 -16.81 6.75 16.22
N LYS A 727 -17.35 7.79 16.87
CA LYS A 727 -17.74 9.03 16.20
C LYS A 727 -16.60 10.03 16.08
N TRP A 728 -15.44 9.75 16.71
CA TRP A 728 -14.29 10.64 16.62
C TRP A 728 -13.75 10.64 15.19
N THR A 729 -13.70 11.85 14.64
CA THR A 729 -13.19 12.17 13.32
C THR A 729 -12.55 13.53 13.43
N HIS A 730 -11.37 13.67 12.83
CA HIS A 730 -10.69 14.97 12.83
C HIS A 730 -11.56 16.00 12.09
N PRO A 731 -11.79 17.22 12.64
CA PRO A 731 -12.67 18.22 12.03
C PRO A 731 -12.39 18.52 10.55
N SER A 732 -11.13 18.45 10.12
CA SER A 732 -10.75 18.67 8.71
C SER A 732 -11.21 17.60 7.73
N ILE A 733 -11.49 16.38 8.21
CA ILE A 733 -12.04 15.30 7.38
C ILE A 733 -13.54 15.08 7.64
N GLU A 734 -14.11 15.72 8.65
CA GLU A 734 -15.56 15.69 8.92
C GLU A 734 -16.40 16.03 7.68
N PRO A 735 -16.02 17.03 6.84
CA PRO A 735 -16.76 17.32 5.61
C PRO A 735 -16.83 16.14 4.63
N LEU A 736 -15.83 15.24 4.63
CA LEU A 736 -15.80 14.06 3.76
C LEU A 736 -16.85 13.00 4.13
N PHE A 737 -17.40 13.06 5.35
CA PHE A 737 -18.46 12.19 5.82
C PHE A 737 -19.84 12.85 5.70
N THR A 738 -19.92 14.04 5.11
CA THR A 738 -21.20 14.71 4.88
C THR A 738 -22.01 13.94 3.85
N LYS A 739 -23.23 13.56 4.22
CA LYS A 739 -24.19 12.90 3.33
C LYS A 739 -24.39 13.71 2.05
N GLN A 740 -23.92 13.18 0.93
CA GLN A 740 -24.17 13.74 -0.40
C GLN A 740 -25.43 13.09 -1.01
N VAL A 741 -26.35 13.92 -1.49
CA VAL A 741 -27.58 13.48 -2.14
C VAL A 741 -27.53 13.87 -3.62
N MET A 742 -27.18 12.89 -4.46
CA MET A 742 -27.15 13.02 -5.93
C MET A 742 -28.57 12.93 -6.51
N LYS A 743 -29.40 12.05 -5.94
CA LYS A 743 -30.80 11.86 -6.31
C LYS A 743 -31.71 11.91 -5.08
N PRO A 744 -32.76 12.75 -5.06
CA PRO A 744 -33.76 12.68 -4.01
C PRO A 744 -34.42 11.30 -3.97
N LEU A 745 -34.77 10.82 -2.76
CA LEU A 745 -35.54 9.59 -2.62
C LEU A 745 -36.90 9.74 -3.35
N PRO A 746 -37.44 8.64 -3.91
CA PRO A 746 -38.73 8.68 -4.60
C PRO A 746 -39.88 8.88 -3.60
N SER A 747 -41.12 9.03 -4.09
CA SER A 747 -42.29 9.11 -3.20
C SER A 747 -42.44 7.85 -2.35
N TRP A 748 -43.14 7.94 -1.22
CA TRP A 748 -43.41 6.78 -0.35
C TRP A 748 -43.95 5.57 -1.14
N THR A 749 -44.95 5.80 -1.98
CA THR A 749 -45.58 4.76 -2.79
C THR A 749 -44.57 4.05 -3.69
N GLU A 750 -43.67 4.81 -4.32
CA GLU A 750 -42.67 4.28 -5.24
C GLU A 750 -41.53 3.58 -4.47
N ALA A 751 -41.04 4.17 -3.38
CA ALA A 751 -40.02 3.55 -2.54
C ALA A 751 -40.51 2.23 -1.92
N PHE A 752 -41.74 2.22 -1.39
CA PHE A 752 -42.37 1.02 -0.84
C PHE A 752 -42.50 -0.06 -1.92
N SER A 753 -42.89 0.31 -3.13
CA SER A 753 -43.01 -0.60 -4.26
C SER A 753 -41.66 -1.21 -4.65
N LEU A 754 -40.61 -0.40 -4.80
CA LEU A 754 -39.25 -0.86 -5.12
C LEU A 754 -38.67 -1.77 -4.03
N VAL A 755 -38.79 -1.37 -2.76
CA VAL A 755 -38.29 -2.17 -1.63
C VAL A 755 -39.04 -3.50 -1.51
N SER A 756 -40.36 -3.51 -1.75
CA SER A 756 -41.14 -4.75 -1.79
C SER A 756 -40.67 -5.69 -2.90
N GLU A 757 -40.36 -5.14 -4.08
CA GLU A 757 -39.81 -5.94 -5.19
C GLU A 757 -38.44 -6.53 -4.88
N PHE A 758 -37.56 -5.79 -4.20
CA PHE A 758 -36.27 -6.32 -3.74
C PHE A 758 -36.46 -7.53 -2.80
N PHE A 759 -37.32 -7.40 -1.78
CA PHE A 759 -37.57 -8.50 -0.84
C PHE A 759 -38.29 -9.70 -1.49
N THR A 760 -39.01 -9.47 -2.57
CA THR A 760 -39.69 -10.56 -3.30
C THR A 760 -38.72 -11.37 -4.16
N HIS A 761 -37.68 -10.74 -4.73
CA HIS A 761 -36.86 -11.40 -5.77
C HIS A 761 -35.37 -11.56 -5.44
N GLU A 762 -34.75 -10.58 -4.78
CA GLU A 762 -33.30 -10.58 -4.51
C GLU A 762 -32.98 -11.24 -3.16
N HIS A 763 -33.86 -11.07 -2.19
CA HIS A 763 -33.65 -11.52 -0.81
C HIS A 763 -33.47 -13.03 -0.65
N GLN A 764 -34.09 -13.83 -1.54
CA GLN A 764 -33.95 -15.30 -1.58
C GLN A 764 -32.50 -15.77 -1.83
N ILE A 765 -31.71 -14.95 -2.51
CA ILE A 765 -30.32 -15.24 -2.92
C ILE A 765 -29.34 -14.48 -2.03
N PHE A 766 -29.76 -13.31 -1.57
CA PHE A 766 -29.00 -12.40 -0.74
C PHE A 766 -29.80 -12.08 0.54
N PRO A 767 -29.87 -13.01 1.50
CA PRO A 767 -30.63 -12.83 2.74
C PRO A 767 -29.87 -11.97 3.76
N CYS A 768 -29.51 -10.75 3.34
CA CYS A 768 -28.67 -9.84 4.11
C CYS A 768 -29.47 -9.00 5.12
N PHE A 769 -30.77 -8.79 4.91
CA PHE A 769 -31.62 -7.91 5.74
C PHE A 769 -32.77 -8.68 6.41
N ASN A 770 -33.35 -8.13 7.47
CA ASN A 770 -34.65 -8.60 7.97
C ASN A 770 -35.77 -7.76 7.34
N ALA A 771 -36.65 -8.36 6.54
CA ALA A 771 -37.64 -7.63 5.75
C ALA A 771 -38.61 -6.78 6.62
N PRO A 772 -39.21 -7.30 7.71
CA PRO A 772 -40.04 -6.49 8.61
C PRO A 772 -39.30 -5.29 9.21
N ALA A 773 -38.07 -5.48 9.69
CA ALA A 773 -37.27 -4.40 10.27
C ALA A 773 -36.92 -3.33 9.22
N PHE A 774 -36.57 -3.74 8.00
CA PHE A 774 -36.26 -2.83 6.91
C PHE A 774 -37.48 -1.99 6.49
N MET A 775 -38.67 -2.62 6.40
CA MET A 775 -39.91 -1.92 6.10
C MET A 775 -40.31 -0.92 7.20
N CYS A 776 -40.00 -1.22 8.47
CA CYS A 776 -40.19 -0.29 9.57
C CYS A 776 -39.30 0.95 9.44
N LEU A 777 -38.00 0.77 9.16
CA LEU A 777 -37.06 1.87 8.90
C LEU A 777 -37.45 2.68 7.66
N LEU A 778 -38.00 2.02 6.63
CA LEU A 778 -38.57 2.71 5.47
C LEU A 778 -39.75 3.60 5.88
N GLY A 779 -40.68 3.08 6.68
CA GLY A 779 -41.79 3.87 7.23
C GLY A 779 -41.30 5.09 7.99
N GLN A 780 -40.29 4.91 8.85
CA GLN A 780 -39.68 6.00 9.60
C GLN A 780 -39.06 7.07 8.68
N GLN A 781 -38.33 6.65 7.63
CA GLN A 781 -37.72 7.54 6.64
C GLN A 781 -38.72 8.52 5.98
N TYR A 782 -39.98 8.14 5.84
CA TYR A 782 -41.06 8.94 5.25
C TYR A 782 -42.04 9.55 6.26
N SER A 783 -41.86 9.27 7.56
CA SER A 783 -42.74 9.76 8.64
C SER A 783 -42.40 11.17 9.13
N GLY A 784 -41.27 11.74 8.70
CA GLY A 784 -40.71 12.99 9.22
C GLY A 784 -39.68 12.80 10.34
N ASN A 785 -39.59 11.59 10.93
CA ASN A 785 -38.53 11.20 11.87
C ASN A 785 -37.54 10.25 11.17
N PHE A 786 -36.63 10.80 10.39
CA PHE A 786 -35.74 10.03 9.52
C PHE A 786 -34.60 9.35 10.31
N PRO A 787 -34.21 8.11 9.97
CA PRO A 787 -33.05 7.49 10.59
C PRO A 787 -31.76 8.21 10.16
N GLU A 788 -30.95 8.65 11.13
CA GLU A 788 -29.69 9.37 10.89
C GLU A 788 -28.50 8.45 10.52
N SER A 789 -28.71 7.12 10.49
CA SER A 789 -27.65 6.15 10.23
C SER A 789 -27.11 6.23 8.78
N PRO A 790 -25.80 6.43 8.58
CA PRO A 790 -25.18 6.36 7.26
C PRO A 790 -25.36 4.98 6.61
N ALA A 791 -25.26 3.92 7.43
CA ALA A 791 -25.48 2.55 6.98
C ALA A 791 -26.91 2.36 6.43
N TRP A 792 -27.93 2.88 7.13
CA TRP A 792 -29.31 2.87 6.63
C TRP A 792 -29.43 3.58 5.28
N TRP A 793 -28.83 4.76 5.13
CA TRP A 793 -28.88 5.51 3.87
C TRP A 793 -28.28 4.73 2.69
N VAL A 794 -27.12 4.11 2.92
CA VAL A 794 -26.44 3.27 1.92
C VAL A 794 -27.25 2.02 1.60
N SER A 795 -27.80 1.34 2.61
CA SER A 795 -28.66 0.16 2.42
C SER A 795 -29.92 0.50 1.62
N LEU A 796 -30.65 1.56 1.99
CA LEU A 796 -31.86 1.99 1.30
C LEU A 796 -31.58 2.31 -0.17
N ASN A 797 -30.58 3.15 -0.44
CA ASN A 797 -30.26 3.53 -1.82
C ASN A 797 -29.74 2.35 -2.65
N SER A 798 -29.02 1.41 -2.03
CA SER A 798 -28.59 0.17 -2.70
C SER A 798 -29.78 -0.71 -3.07
N VAL A 799 -30.74 -0.91 -2.15
CA VAL A 799 -31.98 -1.65 -2.40
C VAL A 799 -32.81 -0.99 -3.51
N LEU A 800 -32.97 0.33 -3.48
CA LEU A 800 -33.65 1.08 -4.55
C LEU A 800 -32.92 0.93 -5.89
N ALA A 801 -31.59 1.02 -5.90
CA ALA A 801 -30.80 0.89 -7.11
C ALA A 801 -30.90 -0.52 -7.74
N ILE A 802 -30.87 -1.57 -6.92
CA ILE A 802 -31.00 -2.96 -7.38
C ILE A 802 -32.41 -3.21 -7.96
N ALA A 803 -33.46 -2.85 -7.21
CA ALA A 803 -34.84 -3.00 -7.68
C ALA A 803 -35.12 -2.18 -8.95
N GLN A 804 -34.64 -0.93 -8.98
CA GLN A 804 -34.80 -0.04 -10.13
C GLN A 804 -34.07 -0.57 -11.38
N ARG A 805 -32.88 -1.16 -11.22
CA ARG A 805 -32.16 -1.79 -12.34
C ARG A 805 -32.97 -2.93 -12.94
N ARG A 806 -33.58 -3.77 -12.11
CA ARG A 806 -34.44 -4.87 -12.56
C ARG A 806 -35.66 -4.36 -13.34
N ARG A 807 -36.28 -3.27 -12.88
CA ARG A 807 -37.35 -2.59 -13.64
C ARG A 807 -36.85 -2.03 -14.96
N ALA A 808 -35.67 -1.41 -14.97
CA ALA A 808 -35.06 -0.87 -16.17
C ALA A 808 -34.80 -1.96 -17.23
N GLU A 809 -34.31 -3.13 -16.81
CA GLU A 809 -34.10 -4.29 -17.67
C GLU A 809 -35.41 -4.88 -18.21
N ALA A 810 -36.43 -5.00 -17.35
CA ALA A 810 -37.75 -5.47 -17.76
C ALA A 810 -38.45 -4.51 -18.73
N ALA A 811 -38.29 -3.20 -18.53
CA ALA A 811 -38.86 -2.16 -19.38
C ALA A 811 -37.97 -1.79 -20.58
N GLN A 812 -36.74 -2.30 -20.63
CA GLN A 812 -35.69 -1.88 -21.57
C GLN A 812 -35.52 -0.35 -21.64
N SER A 813 -35.56 0.33 -20.50
CA SER A 813 -35.53 1.80 -20.42
C SER A 813 -34.16 2.30 -19.94
N SER A 814 -33.48 3.07 -20.79
CA SER A 814 -32.23 3.75 -20.44
C SER A 814 -32.43 4.78 -19.33
N GLU A 815 -33.56 5.50 -19.34
CA GLU A 815 -33.89 6.50 -18.30
C GLU A 815 -34.06 5.84 -16.93
N ALA A 816 -34.66 4.64 -16.90
CA ALA A 816 -34.77 3.85 -15.69
C ALA A 816 -33.42 3.28 -15.23
N GLU A 817 -32.52 2.97 -16.16
CA GLU A 817 -31.15 2.51 -15.90
C GLU A 817 -30.31 3.65 -15.27
N ASP A 818 -30.40 4.87 -15.82
CA ASP A 818 -29.76 6.07 -15.24
C ASP A 818 -30.28 6.36 -13.83
N LEU A 819 -31.58 6.16 -13.60
CA LEU A 819 -32.17 6.31 -12.27
C LEU A 819 -31.62 5.29 -11.27
N ALA A 820 -31.39 4.04 -11.70
CA ALA A 820 -30.74 3.03 -10.87
C ALA A 820 -29.31 3.44 -10.50
N TRP A 821 -28.53 3.97 -11.45
CA TRP A 821 -27.19 4.50 -11.20
C TRP A 821 -27.19 5.72 -10.28
N ALA A 822 -28.21 6.57 -10.37
CA ALA A 822 -28.36 7.74 -9.49
C ALA A 822 -28.57 7.32 -8.02
N TYR A 823 -29.37 6.27 -7.78
CA TYR A 823 -29.48 5.66 -6.44
C TYR A 823 -28.20 4.96 -6.03
N ALA A 824 -27.51 4.23 -6.92
CA ALA A 824 -26.21 3.63 -6.61
C ALA A 824 -25.16 4.69 -6.24
N SER A 825 -25.21 5.87 -6.86
CA SER A 825 -24.32 7.00 -6.57
C SER A 825 -24.56 7.57 -5.17
N ASN A 826 -25.81 7.70 -4.74
CA ASN A 826 -26.15 8.06 -3.36
C ASN A 826 -25.59 7.05 -2.35
N ALA A 827 -25.72 5.75 -2.66
CA ALA A 827 -25.20 4.69 -1.81
C ALA A 827 -23.67 4.74 -1.74
N LEU A 828 -22.99 4.86 -2.89
CA LEU A 828 -21.53 4.91 -2.96
C LEU A 828 -20.97 6.12 -2.21
N ALA A 829 -21.60 7.29 -2.31
CA ALA A 829 -21.19 8.49 -1.61
C ALA A 829 -21.23 8.34 -0.07
N GLY A 830 -22.13 7.49 0.45
CA GLY A 830 -22.21 7.20 1.89
C GLY A 830 -21.26 6.11 2.38
N THR A 831 -20.56 5.40 1.48
CA THR A 831 -19.72 4.24 1.88
C THR A 831 -18.51 4.64 2.70
N TRP A 832 -17.93 5.83 2.49
CA TRP A 832 -16.78 6.31 3.26
C TRP A 832 -17.10 6.48 4.75
N ASP A 833 -18.28 7.01 5.05
CA ASP A 833 -18.81 7.15 6.41
C ASP A 833 -19.04 5.77 7.06
N VAL A 834 -19.65 4.85 6.31
CA VAL A 834 -19.84 3.45 6.75
C VAL A 834 -18.51 2.75 7.05
N LEU A 835 -17.49 2.94 6.22
CA LEU A 835 -16.18 2.29 6.36
C LEU A 835 -15.37 2.82 7.54
N MET A 836 -15.44 4.13 7.79
CA MET A 836 -14.53 4.79 8.73
C MET A 836 -15.15 5.03 10.11
N ARG A 837 -16.47 5.19 10.21
CA ARG A 837 -17.15 5.62 11.45
C ARG A 837 -18.17 4.63 12.00
N SER A 838 -18.67 3.71 11.18
CA SER A 838 -19.83 2.88 11.55
C SER A 838 -19.43 1.45 11.94
N THR A 839 -19.56 1.12 13.23
CA THR A 839 -19.24 -0.21 13.78
C THR A 839 -20.51 -0.98 14.20
N GLN A 840 -21.41 -1.19 13.25
CA GLN A 840 -22.71 -1.85 13.48
C GLN A 840 -22.96 -2.96 12.45
N LEU A 841 -23.91 -3.86 12.75
CA LEU A 841 -24.31 -4.92 11.80
C LEU A 841 -24.83 -4.32 10.48
N SER A 842 -25.59 -3.22 10.57
CA SER A 842 -26.12 -2.48 9.42
C SER A 842 -25.02 -1.97 8.49
N SER A 843 -23.84 -1.65 9.02
CA SER A 843 -22.68 -1.20 8.26
C SER A 843 -22.14 -2.30 7.33
N VAL A 844 -22.07 -3.54 7.84
CA VAL A 844 -21.71 -4.72 7.03
C VAL A 844 -22.77 -4.96 5.96
N GLN A 845 -24.06 -4.91 6.34
CA GLN A 845 -25.17 -5.08 5.41
C GLN A 845 -25.19 -4.04 4.28
N ALA A 846 -24.88 -2.78 4.60
CA ALA A 846 -24.76 -1.68 3.65
C ALA A 846 -23.67 -1.93 2.60
N LEU A 847 -22.47 -2.31 3.02
CA LEU A 847 -21.35 -2.61 2.12
C LEU A 847 -21.66 -3.82 1.22
N LEU A 848 -22.26 -4.88 1.78
CA LEU A 848 -22.67 -6.05 1.01
C LEU A 848 -23.75 -5.71 -0.03
N ALA A 849 -24.72 -4.84 0.31
CA ALA A 849 -25.78 -4.46 -0.61
C ALA A 849 -25.26 -3.65 -1.81
N ILE A 850 -24.34 -2.70 -1.60
CA ILE A 850 -23.71 -1.97 -2.72
C ILE A 850 -22.76 -2.89 -3.51
N ALA A 851 -22.06 -3.82 -2.86
CA ALA A 851 -21.26 -4.83 -3.55
C ALA A 851 -22.12 -5.73 -4.46
N TRP A 852 -23.31 -6.13 -3.99
CA TRP A 852 -24.30 -6.86 -4.79
C TRP A 852 -24.78 -6.04 -5.99
N PHE A 853 -24.89 -4.71 -5.87
CA PHE A 853 -25.16 -3.87 -7.04
C PHE A 853 -24.02 -4.00 -8.08
N PHE A 854 -22.76 -3.86 -7.67
CA PHE A 854 -21.62 -3.86 -8.60
C PHE A 854 -21.32 -5.22 -9.24
N ILE A 855 -21.77 -6.34 -8.65
CA ILE A 855 -21.51 -7.69 -9.19
C ILE A 855 -22.08 -7.86 -10.61
N GLY A 856 -23.23 -7.24 -10.88
CA GLY A 856 -23.88 -7.25 -12.19
C GLY A 856 -23.50 -6.07 -13.06
N THR A 857 -22.23 -5.65 -13.04
CA THR A 857 -21.72 -4.55 -13.87
C THR A 857 -20.46 -4.97 -14.65
N PRO A 858 -20.09 -4.24 -15.73
CA PRO A 858 -18.91 -4.58 -16.52
C PRO A 858 -17.57 -4.48 -15.79
N ASN A 859 -17.54 -3.89 -14.58
CA ASN A 859 -16.33 -3.78 -13.77
C ASN A 859 -16.53 -4.51 -12.43
N PRO A 860 -15.98 -5.72 -12.24
CA PRO A 860 -16.15 -6.47 -10.99
C PRO A 860 -15.22 -6.00 -9.86
N GLN A 861 -14.28 -5.08 -10.13
CA GLN A 861 -13.30 -4.61 -9.13
C GLN A 861 -13.95 -3.95 -7.90
N PRO A 862 -14.97 -3.07 -8.02
CA PRO A 862 -15.64 -2.49 -6.85
C PRO A 862 -16.27 -3.56 -5.96
N SER A 863 -16.92 -4.58 -6.52
CA SER A 863 -17.52 -5.68 -5.73
C SER A 863 -16.48 -6.43 -4.92
N PHE A 864 -15.33 -6.77 -5.53
CA PHE A 864 -14.23 -7.43 -4.83
C PHE A 864 -13.73 -6.61 -3.63
N MET A 865 -13.52 -5.30 -3.83
CA MET A 865 -13.07 -4.41 -2.77
C MET A 865 -14.11 -4.24 -1.66
N LEU A 866 -15.38 -4.03 -2.02
CA LEU A 866 -16.47 -3.81 -1.07
C LEU A 866 -16.78 -5.06 -0.24
N VAL A 867 -16.73 -6.26 -0.82
CA VAL A 867 -16.87 -7.53 -0.09
C VAL A 867 -15.69 -7.72 0.87
N GLY A 868 -14.45 -7.46 0.44
CA GLY A 868 -13.28 -7.53 1.31
C GLY A 868 -13.37 -6.55 2.50
N CYS A 869 -13.87 -5.33 2.26
CA CYS A 869 -14.15 -4.37 3.32
C CYS A 869 -15.28 -4.84 4.25
N ALA A 870 -16.35 -5.44 3.72
CA ALA A 870 -17.43 -5.98 4.52
C ALA A 870 -16.96 -7.13 5.43
N VAL A 871 -16.10 -8.03 4.94
CA VAL A 871 -15.49 -9.10 5.73
C VAL A 871 -14.59 -8.52 6.82
N ARG A 872 -13.76 -7.52 6.52
CA ARG A 872 -12.94 -6.83 7.53
C ARG A 872 -13.78 -6.10 8.57
N LEU A 873 -14.90 -5.49 8.17
CA LEU A 873 -15.82 -4.86 9.09
C LEU A 873 -16.55 -5.91 9.96
N ALA A 874 -16.91 -7.06 9.39
CA ALA A 874 -17.43 -8.22 10.12
C ALA A 874 -16.42 -8.76 11.16
N HIS A 875 -15.12 -8.75 10.83
CA HIS A 875 -14.06 -9.02 11.80
C HIS A 875 -14.03 -7.97 12.91
N SER A 876 -14.06 -6.69 12.52
CA SER A 876 -14.04 -5.54 13.44
C SER A 876 -15.19 -5.53 14.43
N ILE A 877 -16.40 -5.99 14.06
CA ILE A 877 -17.57 -6.04 14.97
C ILE A 877 -17.78 -7.43 15.63
N GLY A 878 -16.91 -8.40 15.35
CA GLY A 878 -16.90 -9.71 16.04
C GLY A 878 -17.92 -10.74 15.57
N ILE A 879 -18.59 -10.54 14.43
CA ILE A 879 -19.61 -11.51 13.94
C ILE A 879 -19.02 -12.73 13.22
N HIS A 880 -17.68 -12.86 13.22
CA HIS A 880 -16.94 -14.05 12.76
C HIS A 880 -16.67 -15.05 13.89
N VAL A 881 -17.07 -14.71 15.13
CA VAL A 881 -17.00 -15.59 16.30
C VAL A 881 -18.39 -15.74 16.90
N GLU A 882 -18.72 -16.93 17.39
CA GLU A 882 -20.00 -17.19 18.04
C GLU A 882 -20.13 -16.35 19.33
N SER A 883 -21.12 -15.48 19.39
CA SER A 883 -21.38 -14.65 20.57
C SER A 883 -21.93 -15.50 21.72
N GLN A 884 -21.28 -15.48 22.87
CA GLN A 884 -21.80 -16.06 24.12
C GLN A 884 -22.57 -15.04 24.97
N ASP A 885 -22.87 -13.86 24.44
CA ASP A 885 -23.58 -12.80 25.17
C ASP A 885 -25.08 -13.15 25.34
N PRO A 886 -25.56 -13.44 26.56
CA PRO A 886 -26.95 -13.81 26.79
C PRO A 886 -27.93 -12.65 26.57
N SER A 887 -27.47 -11.40 26.39
CA SER A 887 -28.35 -10.27 26.09
C SER A 887 -28.78 -10.17 24.62
N VAL A 888 -28.14 -10.94 23.71
CA VAL A 888 -28.48 -10.92 22.29
C VAL A 888 -29.67 -11.86 22.04
N SER A 889 -30.74 -11.35 21.44
CA SER A 889 -31.90 -12.18 21.09
C SER A 889 -31.54 -13.25 20.04
N SER A 890 -32.25 -14.37 20.04
CA SER A 890 -32.03 -15.45 19.06
C SER A 890 -32.23 -14.99 17.61
N ALA A 891 -33.15 -14.05 17.38
CA ALA A 891 -33.38 -13.46 16.05
C ALA A 891 -32.19 -12.61 15.57
N GLU A 892 -31.63 -11.78 16.45
CA GLU A 892 -30.44 -10.96 16.17
C GLU A 892 -29.19 -11.83 16.00
N ALA A 893 -29.01 -12.86 16.82
CA ALA A 893 -27.92 -13.82 16.67
C ALA A 893 -27.98 -14.51 15.30
N ASN A 894 -29.16 -15.00 14.90
CA ASN A 894 -29.35 -15.62 13.58
C ASN A 894 -29.06 -14.65 12.43
N LEU A 895 -29.49 -13.38 12.53
CA LEU A 895 -29.22 -12.39 11.49
C LEU A 895 -27.71 -12.12 11.34
N ARG A 896 -26.95 -12.03 12.43
CA ARG A 896 -25.48 -11.89 12.38
C ARG A 896 -24.80 -13.05 11.67
N LYS A 897 -25.23 -14.29 11.97
CA LYS A 897 -24.73 -15.48 11.25
C LYS A 897 -25.02 -15.37 9.76
N LYS A 898 -26.26 -15.03 9.40
CA LYS A 898 -26.67 -14.87 7.99
C LYS A 898 -25.80 -13.83 7.28
N VAL A 899 -25.63 -12.64 7.84
CA VAL A 899 -24.83 -11.57 7.25
C VAL A 899 -23.36 -11.96 7.08
N PHE A 900 -22.76 -12.62 8.07
CA PHE A 900 -21.39 -13.14 7.97
C PHE A 900 -21.27 -14.14 6.82
N TRP A 901 -22.20 -15.11 6.74
CA TRP A 901 -22.19 -16.12 5.69
C TRP A 901 -22.49 -15.56 4.30
N VAL A 902 -23.31 -14.51 4.17
CA VAL A 902 -23.48 -13.78 2.91
C VAL A 902 -22.14 -13.21 2.45
N ALA A 903 -21.38 -12.58 3.36
CA ALA A 903 -20.06 -12.04 3.03
C ALA A 903 -19.08 -13.15 2.58
N ILE A 904 -19.05 -14.28 3.28
CA ILE A 904 -18.19 -15.43 2.94
C ILE A 904 -18.57 -16.04 1.60
N CYS A 905 -19.86 -16.27 1.32
CA CYS A 905 -20.32 -16.81 0.05
C CYS A 905 -19.87 -15.92 -1.13
N LEU A 906 -20.04 -14.60 -1.01
CA LEU A 906 -19.61 -13.64 -2.03
C LEU A 906 -18.09 -13.61 -2.19
N ASP A 907 -17.34 -13.62 -1.08
CA ASP A 907 -15.87 -13.63 -1.08
C ASP A 907 -15.33 -14.88 -1.81
N ARG A 908 -15.84 -16.07 -1.46
CA ARG A 908 -15.42 -17.34 -2.10
C ARG A 908 -15.72 -17.36 -3.58
N GLU A 909 -16.91 -16.91 -3.95
CA GLU A 909 -17.34 -16.93 -5.33
C GLU A 909 -16.53 -15.95 -6.19
N LEU A 910 -16.33 -14.70 -5.75
CA LEU A 910 -15.52 -13.71 -6.46
C LEU A 910 -14.06 -14.14 -6.56
N CYS A 911 -13.49 -14.68 -5.48
CA CYS A 911 -12.12 -15.17 -5.44
C CYS A 911 -11.90 -16.34 -6.40
N LEU A 912 -12.82 -17.30 -6.45
CA LEU A 912 -12.70 -18.45 -7.36
C LEU A 912 -12.89 -18.05 -8.83
N ARG A 913 -13.80 -17.12 -9.13
CA ARG A 913 -13.97 -16.56 -10.49
C ARG A 913 -12.74 -15.77 -10.96
N THR A 914 -12.04 -15.12 -10.02
CA THR A 914 -10.91 -14.23 -10.32
C THR A 914 -9.55 -14.81 -9.90
N GLY A 915 -9.45 -16.07 -9.48
CA GLY A 915 -8.18 -16.63 -9.01
C GLY A 915 -7.47 -15.83 -7.89
N ARG A 916 -8.20 -14.98 -7.17
CA ARG A 916 -7.67 -14.14 -6.08
C ARG A 916 -7.77 -14.88 -4.73
N PRO A 917 -6.90 -14.59 -3.76
CA PRO A 917 -7.00 -15.18 -2.43
C PRO A 917 -8.26 -14.68 -1.69
N PRO A 918 -9.04 -15.58 -1.05
CA PRO A 918 -10.10 -15.20 -0.14
C PRO A 918 -9.56 -14.43 1.08
N CYS A 919 -10.32 -13.47 1.59
CA CYS A 919 -9.85 -12.56 2.64
C CYS A 919 -10.02 -13.10 4.08
N HIS A 920 -10.80 -14.17 4.26
CA HIS A 920 -10.95 -14.88 5.53
C HIS A 920 -10.51 -16.34 5.37
N ASP A 921 -9.82 -16.90 6.35
CA ASP A 921 -9.52 -18.34 6.40
C ASP A 921 -10.63 -19.05 7.19
N LEU A 922 -11.34 -20.01 6.58
CA LEU A 922 -12.38 -20.77 7.28
C LEU A 922 -11.83 -21.65 8.41
N ASN A 923 -10.51 -21.85 8.46
CA ASN A 923 -9.86 -22.56 9.57
C ASN A 923 -9.53 -21.64 10.76
N ALA A 924 -9.67 -20.31 10.61
CA ALA A 924 -9.63 -19.35 11.71
C ALA A 924 -11.00 -19.28 12.42
N ALA A 925 -11.08 -18.60 13.58
CA ALA A 925 -12.30 -18.50 14.39
C ALA A 925 -13.58 -18.32 13.54
N TYR A 926 -14.58 -19.18 13.78
CA TYR A 926 -15.66 -19.50 12.85
C TYR A 926 -17.03 -19.46 13.53
N VAL A 927 -18.04 -19.04 12.77
CA VAL A 927 -19.47 -19.10 13.14
C VAL A 927 -20.11 -20.23 12.37
N ASP A 928 -20.81 -21.11 13.09
CA ASP A 928 -21.52 -22.21 12.45
C ASP A 928 -22.56 -21.70 11.44
N PRO A 929 -22.76 -22.41 10.31
CA PRO A 929 -23.81 -22.09 9.37
C PRO A 929 -25.17 -21.95 10.07
N PRO A 930 -26.00 -20.95 9.72
CA PRO A 930 -27.34 -20.83 10.27
C PRO A 930 -28.22 -21.97 9.74
N MET A 931 -28.21 -23.12 10.41
CA MET A 931 -28.97 -24.33 10.03
C MET A 931 -30.39 -24.38 10.63
N GLY A 932 -30.85 -23.29 11.26
CA GLY A 932 -32.16 -23.17 11.93
C GLY A 932 -33.36 -22.94 11.00
N SER A 933 -34.55 -22.78 11.59
CA SER A 933 -35.84 -22.68 10.88
C SER A 933 -35.83 -21.65 9.75
N LEU A 934 -36.27 -22.11 8.59
CA LEU A 934 -36.32 -21.35 7.34
C LEU A 934 -37.31 -20.19 7.44
N ASP A 935 -36.91 -19.00 6.98
CA ASP A 935 -37.83 -17.91 6.71
C ASP A 935 -38.55 -18.22 5.39
N GLU A 936 -39.89 -18.17 5.35
CA GLU A 936 -40.67 -18.45 4.14
C GLU A 936 -40.28 -17.56 2.96
N THR A 937 -39.76 -16.36 3.23
CA THR A 937 -39.28 -15.40 2.21
C THR A 937 -37.93 -15.79 1.60
N GLU A 938 -37.23 -16.77 2.18
CA GLU A 938 -35.94 -17.31 1.72
C GLU A 938 -36.09 -18.67 1.00
N ILE A 939 -37.31 -19.21 0.93
CA ILE A 939 -37.61 -20.50 0.31
C ILE A 939 -38.08 -20.31 -1.13
N VAL A 940 -37.47 -21.06 -2.04
CA VAL A 940 -37.94 -21.20 -3.42
C VAL A 940 -38.67 -22.53 -3.56
N LYS A 941 -39.86 -22.50 -4.16
CA LYS A 941 -40.61 -23.71 -4.52
C LYS A 941 -40.29 -24.08 -5.95
N THR A 942 -39.80 -25.29 -6.19
CA THR A 942 -39.59 -25.77 -7.56
C THR A 942 -40.92 -26.10 -8.23
N VAL A 943 -40.91 -26.21 -9.56
CA VAL A 943 -42.06 -26.67 -10.36
C VAL A 943 -42.55 -28.06 -9.92
N GLU A 944 -41.67 -28.87 -9.31
CA GLU A 944 -41.97 -30.19 -8.76
C GLU A 944 -42.51 -30.15 -7.30
N GLY A 945 -42.64 -28.96 -6.71
CA GLY A 945 -43.16 -28.76 -5.35
C GLY A 945 -42.12 -28.91 -4.23
N HIS A 946 -40.83 -29.03 -4.56
CA HIS A 946 -39.76 -29.10 -3.56
C HIS A 946 -39.46 -27.71 -3.00
N GLU A 947 -39.39 -27.59 -1.68
CA GLU A 947 -38.98 -26.36 -0.98
C GLU A 947 -37.46 -26.34 -0.81
N LEU A 948 -36.82 -25.27 -1.28
CA LEU A 948 -35.37 -25.13 -1.30
C LEU A 948 -34.91 -23.84 -0.65
N ASN A 949 -33.92 -23.95 0.22
CA ASN A 949 -33.17 -22.79 0.69
C ASN A 949 -31.90 -22.64 -0.17
N LEU A 950 -31.93 -21.66 -1.08
CA LEU A 950 -30.81 -21.39 -1.98
C LEU A 950 -29.56 -20.95 -1.22
N PHE A 951 -29.72 -20.19 -0.14
CA PHE A 951 -28.62 -19.71 0.69
C PHE A 951 -27.89 -20.84 1.43
N LYS A 952 -28.62 -21.86 1.91
CA LYS A 952 -28.03 -23.08 2.48
C LYS A 952 -27.13 -23.78 1.46
N GLY A 953 -27.62 -23.94 0.22
CA GLY A 953 -26.84 -24.50 -0.88
C GLY A 953 -25.58 -23.69 -1.16
N GLN A 954 -25.67 -22.35 -1.14
CA GLN A 954 -24.52 -21.46 -1.31
C GLN A 954 -23.48 -21.62 -0.19
N ILE A 955 -23.90 -21.72 1.08
CA ILE A 955 -22.98 -21.90 2.21
C ILE A 955 -22.20 -23.21 2.08
N GLN A 956 -22.91 -24.31 1.78
CA GLN A 956 -22.26 -25.60 1.58
C GLN A 956 -21.27 -25.56 0.41
N LEU A 957 -21.65 -24.92 -0.70
CA LEU A 957 -20.78 -24.75 -1.85
C LEU A 957 -19.57 -23.86 -1.52
N ALA A 958 -19.74 -22.77 -0.77
CA ALA A 958 -18.67 -21.88 -0.34
C ALA A 958 -17.60 -22.62 0.49
N GLY A 959 -18.00 -23.58 1.33
CA GLY A 959 -17.08 -24.48 2.04
C GLY A 959 -16.24 -25.34 1.08
N ILE A 960 -16.87 -25.88 0.02
CA ILE A 960 -16.15 -26.64 -1.02
C ILE A 960 -15.23 -25.70 -1.81
N GLN A 961 -15.68 -24.51 -2.21
CA GLN A 961 -14.88 -23.51 -2.92
C GLN A 961 -13.65 -23.07 -2.13
N SER A 962 -13.77 -22.98 -0.79
CA SER A 962 -12.64 -22.72 0.09
C SER A 962 -11.60 -23.85 0.04
N ALA A 963 -12.03 -25.11 0.06
CA ALA A 963 -11.15 -26.26 -0.08
C ALA A 963 -10.50 -26.32 -1.48
N ILE A 964 -11.26 -26.03 -2.55
CA ILE A 964 -10.73 -25.92 -3.91
C ILE A 964 -9.57 -24.93 -3.96
N TYR A 965 -9.75 -23.73 -3.38
CA TYR A 965 -8.68 -22.74 -3.33
C TYR A 965 -7.48 -23.26 -2.52
N GLN A 966 -7.70 -23.77 -1.30
CA GLN A 966 -6.63 -24.21 -0.41
C GLN A 966 -5.81 -25.38 -1.01
N ASP A 967 -6.49 -26.38 -1.56
CA ASP A 967 -5.89 -27.65 -2.00
C ASP A 967 -5.30 -27.59 -3.40
N LEU A 968 -5.82 -26.71 -4.29
CA LEU A 968 -5.43 -26.67 -5.70
C LEU A 968 -4.81 -25.34 -6.17
N HIS A 969 -5.16 -24.20 -5.57
CA HIS A 969 -4.79 -22.87 -6.10
C HIS A 969 -4.02 -21.97 -5.12
N SER A 970 -3.87 -22.38 -3.86
CA SER A 970 -3.09 -21.62 -2.88
C SER A 970 -1.61 -21.69 -3.23
N SER A 971 -0.83 -20.70 -2.80
CA SER A 971 0.64 -20.72 -2.98
C SER A 971 1.33 -21.91 -2.28
N LYS A 972 0.62 -22.62 -1.40
CA LYS A 972 1.08 -23.82 -0.71
C LYS A 972 0.61 -25.12 -1.37
N ALA A 973 -0.34 -25.04 -2.31
CA ALA A 973 -0.85 -26.21 -3.02
C ALA A 973 0.22 -26.79 -3.98
N PRO A 974 0.29 -28.12 -4.13
CA PRO A 974 1.20 -28.74 -5.08
C PRO A 974 0.86 -28.34 -6.54
N PRO A 975 1.86 -28.13 -7.42
CA PRO A 975 1.62 -27.80 -8.83
C PRO A 975 0.74 -28.85 -9.50
N ASN A 976 -0.36 -28.42 -10.14
CA ASN A 976 -1.41 -29.25 -10.78
C ASN A 976 -2.30 -30.08 -9.83
N GLY A 977 -2.18 -29.91 -8.51
CA GLY A 977 -2.94 -30.69 -7.53
C GLY A 977 -2.57 -32.18 -7.51
N SER A 978 -2.89 -32.88 -6.42
CA SER A 978 -2.79 -34.35 -6.43
C SER A 978 -4.02 -34.94 -7.13
N ALA A 979 -3.85 -36.04 -7.88
CA ALA A 979 -4.98 -36.71 -8.54
C ALA A 979 -6.06 -37.19 -7.55
N ASP A 980 -5.67 -37.44 -6.29
CA ASP A 980 -6.59 -37.83 -5.22
C ASP A 980 -7.36 -36.62 -4.66
N SER A 981 -6.71 -35.46 -4.49
CA SER A 981 -7.37 -34.21 -4.08
C SER A 981 -8.41 -33.76 -5.12
N VAL A 982 -8.09 -33.88 -6.41
CA VAL A 982 -9.01 -33.53 -7.49
C VAL A 982 -10.22 -34.47 -7.50
N ALA A 983 -10.00 -35.78 -7.35
CA ALA A 983 -11.09 -36.76 -7.28
C ALA A 983 -11.99 -36.53 -6.05
N ASP A 984 -11.41 -36.24 -4.88
CA ASP A 984 -12.16 -35.91 -3.66
C ASP A 984 -13.03 -34.67 -3.83
N LEU A 985 -12.47 -33.58 -4.36
CA LEU A 985 -13.20 -32.34 -4.58
C LEU A 985 -14.33 -32.50 -5.61
N LEU A 986 -14.11 -33.26 -6.69
CA LEU A 986 -15.17 -33.59 -7.65
C LEU A 986 -16.27 -34.43 -7.01
N GLN A 987 -15.92 -35.40 -6.17
CA GLN A 987 -16.90 -36.22 -5.45
C GLN A 987 -17.72 -35.37 -4.46
N ARG A 988 -17.08 -34.44 -3.74
CA ARG A 988 -17.76 -33.51 -2.82
C ARG A 988 -18.73 -32.59 -3.58
N LEU A 989 -18.35 -32.11 -4.76
CA LEU A 989 -19.22 -31.35 -5.65
C LEU A 989 -20.42 -32.17 -6.11
N GLU A 990 -20.22 -33.43 -6.54
CA GLU A 990 -21.32 -34.29 -6.99
C GLU A 990 -22.26 -34.69 -5.83
N ASN A 991 -21.72 -34.94 -4.64
CA ASN A 991 -22.53 -35.15 -3.43
C ASN A 991 -23.37 -33.91 -3.12
N TRP A 992 -22.76 -32.71 -3.18
CA TRP A 992 -23.49 -31.46 -3.01
C TRP A 992 -24.61 -31.31 -4.04
N ARG A 993 -24.36 -31.63 -5.31
CA ARG A 993 -25.36 -31.56 -6.38
C ARG A 993 -26.55 -32.49 -6.11
N THR A 994 -26.27 -33.74 -5.74
CA THR A 994 -27.31 -34.75 -5.50
C THR A 994 -28.13 -34.50 -4.23
N GLU A 995 -27.51 -33.95 -3.19
CA GLU A 995 -28.15 -33.71 -1.89
C GLU A 995 -28.83 -32.34 -1.79
N SER A 996 -28.32 -31.33 -2.50
CA SER A 996 -28.64 -29.92 -2.22
C SER A 996 -29.18 -29.13 -3.42
N ALA A 997 -29.16 -29.68 -4.65
CA ALA A 997 -29.63 -29.00 -5.87
C ALA A 997 -30.73 -29.79 -6.62
N PRO A 998 -31.88 -29.18 -6.96
CA PRO A 998 -32.95 -29.83 -7.73
C PRO A 998 -32.63 -29.92 -9.23
N SER A 999 -33.11 -30.93 -9.96
CA SER A 999 -32.95 -31.00 -11.41
C SER A 999 -33.51 -29.76 -12.14
N LEU A 1000 -32.69 -29.12 -12.98
CA LEU A 1000 -33.12 -28.00 -13.82
C LEU A 1000 -33.62 -28.53 -15.17
N THR A 1001 -34.92 -28.41 -15.47
CA THR A 1001 -35.53 -28.84 -16.74
C THR A 1001 -35.71 -27.64 -17.68
N SER A 1002 -35.79 -27.86 -19.00
CA SER A 1002 -36.00 -26.77 -19.97
C SER A 1002 -37.31 -26.01 -19.75
N ASP A 1003 -38.33 -26.67 -19.22
CA ASP A 1003 -39.65 -26.08 -18.92
C ASP A 1003 -39.65 -25.26 -17.62
N SER A 1004 -38.66 -25.46 -16.74
CA SER A 1004 -38.48 -24.67 -15.51
C SER A 1004 -37.69 -23.37 -15.72
N ALA A 1005 -37.22 -23.07 -16.94
CA ALA A 1005 -36.42 -21.86 -17.22
C ALA A 1005 -37.26 -20.59 -17.52
N GLY A 1006 -38.56 -20.74 -17.81
CA GLY A 1006 -39.42 -19.65 -18.31
C GLY A 1006 -40.17 -18.85 -17.24
N THR A 1007 -40.19 -19.30 -15.99
CA THR A 1007 -40.87 -18.62 -14.87
C THR A 1007 -39.89 -17.74 -14.11
N ARG A 1008 -40.37 -16.59 -13.63
CA ARG A 1008 -39.62 -15.51 -12.93
C ARG A 1008 -38.84 -15.94 -11.67
N GLU A 1009 -38.86 -17.22 -11.31
CA GLU A 1009 -38.54 -17.77 -9.98
C GLU A 1009 -37.18 -18.49 -9.91
N HIS A 1010 -36.35 -18.48 -10.96
CA HIS A 1010 -35.11 -19.29 -10.98
C HIS A 1010 -33.79 -18.51 -11.09
N HIS A 1011 -33.78 -17.17 -11.00
CA HIS A 1011 -32.56 -16.35 -11.02
C HIS A 1011 -31.49 -16.87 -10.04
N GLY A 1012 -31.90 -17.16 -8.81
CA GLY A 1012 -31.02 -17.68 -7.76
C GLY A 1012 -30.55 -19.10 -7.98
N LEU A 1013 -31.44 -19.95 -8.51
CA LEU A 1013 -31.13 -21.33 -8.83
C LEU A 1013 -30.14 -21.41 -9.99
N MET A 1014 -30.34 -20.61 -11.04
CA MET A 1014 -29.40 -20.48 -12.17
C MET A 1014 -28.03 -20.02 -11.69
N ARG A 1015 -27.98 -18.98 -10.83
CA ARG A 1015 -26.73 -18.49 -10.25
C ARG A 1015 -25.99 -19.58 -9.48
N LEU A 1016 -26.71 -20.36 -8.68
CA LEU A 1016 -26.16 -21.46 -7.92
C LEU A 1016 -25.57 -22.55 -8.85
N TYR A 1017 -26.25 -22.85 -9.94
CA TYR A 1017 -25.77 -23.78 -10.97
C TYR A 1017 -24.53 -23.28 -11.72
N PHE A 1018 -24.48 -22.00 -12.08
CA PHE A 1018 -23.28 -21.39 -12.66
C PHE A 1018 -22.09 -21.50 -11.69
N SER A 1019 -22.31 -21.19 -10.41
CA SER A 1019 -21.28 -21.30 -9.36
C SER A 1019 -20.78 -22.75 -9.18
N TYR A 1020 -21.70 -23.72 -9.21
CA TYR A 1020 -21.38 -25.16 -9.17
C TYR A 1020 -20.51 -25.59 -10.36
N TYR A 1021 -20.97 -25.35 -11.59
CA TYR A 1021 -20.22 -25.78 -12.77
C TYR A 1021 -18.90 -25.03 -12.94
N ASN A 1022 -18.82 -23.78 -12.48
CA ASN A 1022 -17.54 -23.06 -12.39
C ASN A 1022 -16.57 -23.79 -11.45
N ALA A 1023 -17.02 -24.19 -10.25
CA ALA A 1023 -16.19 -24.94 -9.32
C ALA A 1023 -15.71 -26.28 -9.93
N VAL A 1024 -16.59 -27.00 -10.65
CA VAL A 1024 -16.22 -28.23 -11.37
C VAL A 1024 -15.14 -27.96 -12.43
N ILE A 1025 -15.29 -26.91 -13.25
CA ILE A 1025 -14.29 -26.54 -14.25
C ILE A 1025 -12.96 -26.18 -13.60
N VAL A 1026 -12.97 -25.40 -12.52
CA VAL A 1026 -11.76 -24.95 -11.82
C VAL A 1026 -10.98 -26.15 -11.24
N VAL A 1027 -11.67 -27.10 -10.61
CA VAL A 1027 -11.06 -28.36 -10.14
C VAL A 1027 -10.51 -29.19 -11.29
N GLY A 1028 -11.28 -29.37 -12.36
CA GLY A 1028 -10.86 -30.13 -13.53
C GLY A 1028 -9.62 -29.52 -14.20
N ARG A 1029 -9.56 -28.19 -14.32
CA ARG A 1029 -8.44 -27.45 -14.92
C ARG A 1029 -7.12 -27.70 -14.20
N ALA A 1030 -7.11 -27.72 -12.85
CA ALA A 1030 -5.89 -27.95 -12.08
C ALA A 1030 -5.18 -29.26 -12.48
N HIS A 1031 -5.96 -30.32 -12.69
CA HIS A 1031 -5.45 -31.65 -13.06
C HIS A 1031 -5.09 -31.78 -14.54
N SER A 1032 -5.75 -31.02 -15.42
CA SER A 1032 -5.74 -31.26 -16.86
C SER A 1032 -5.20 -30.10 -17.69
N LEU A 1033 -4.58 -29.09 -17.05
CA LEU A 1033 -3.95 -27.97 -17.74
C LEU A 1033 -2.97 -28.45 -18.82
N ASN A 1034 -2.08 -29.40 -18.50
CA ASN A 1034 -1.18 -30.01 -19.49
C ASN A 1034 -1.90 -30.70 -20.64
N TYR A 1035 -3.08 -31.29 -20.38
CA TYR A 1035 -3.94 -31.71 -21.47
C TYR A 1035 -4.33 -30.47 -22.24
N TRP A 1036 -5.16 -29.55 -21.75
CA TRP A 1036 -5.72 -28.40 -22.48
C TRP A 1036 -4.72 -27.50 -23.21
N VAL A 1037 -3.46 -27.50 -22.81
CA VAL A 1037 -2.52 -26.42 -23.12
C VAL A 1037 -1.21 -26.88 -23.78
N SER A 1038 -0.77 -28.13 -23.61
CA SER A 1038 0.52 -28.59 -24.14
C SER A 1038 0.53 -28.74 -25.67
N PRO A 1039 1.59 -28.27 -26.37
CA PRO A 1039 1.78 -28.50 -27.81
C PRO A 1039 2.01 -29.99 -28.15
N ASN A 1040 2.75 -30.71 -27.29
CA ASN A 1040 3.03 -32.15 -27.41
C ASN A 1040 2.03 -32.97 -26.58
N HIS A 1041 0.74 -32.75 -26.82
CA HIS A 1041 -0.32 -33.34 -26.01
C HIS A 1041 -0.41 -34.87 -26.19
N PRO A 1042 -0.58 -35.64 -25.09
CA PRO A 1042 -0.88 -37.06 -25.19
C PRO A 1042 -2.30 -37.29 -25.71
N GLU A 1043 -2.53 -38.38 -26.45
CA GLU A 1043 -3.88 -38.82 -26.77
C GLU A 1043 -4.67 -39.08 -25.47
N MET A 1044 -5.99 -38.81 -25.51
CA MET A 1044 -6.87 -39.00 -24.35
C MET A 1044 -6.88 -40.46 -23.83
N SER A 1045 -6.61 -41.42 -24.71
CA SER A 1045 -6.40 -42.84 -24.43
C SER A 1045 -5.14 -43.13 -23.61
N ALA A 1046 -4.10 -42.32 -23.76
CA ALA A 1046 -2.80 -42.45 -23.09
C ALA A 1046 -2.76 -41.79 -21.69
N LEU A 1047 -3.79 -41.01 -21.33
CA LEU A 1047 -3.90 -40.39 -20.02
C LEU A 1047 -4.31 -41.38 -18.92
N PRO A 1048 -3.85 -41.19 -17.67
CA PRO A 1048 -4.34 -41.93 -16.50
C PRO A 1048 -5.87 -41.84 -16.37
N SER A 1049 -6.50 -42.91 -15.85
CA SER A 1049 -7.97 -43.02 -15.77
C SER A 1049 -8.63 -41.86 -15.03
N LYS A 1050 -8.12 -41.49 -13.85
CA LYS A 1050 -8.62 -40.37 -13.04
C LYS A 1050 -8.53 -39.02 -13.76
N MET A 1051 -7.49 -38.82 -14.57
CA MET A 1051 -7.32 -37.58 -15.35
C MET A 1051 -8.31 -37.51 -16.50
N ARG A 1052 -8.47 -38.62 -17.23
CA ARG A 1052 -9.46 -38.74 -18.30
C ARG A 1052 -10.88 -38.49 -17.80
N GLU A 1053 -11.24 -39.06 -16.65
CA GLU A 1053 -12.54 -38.86 -16.02
C GLU A 1053 -12.76 -37.39 -15.63
N SER A 1054 -11.78 -36.73 -15.02
CA SER A 1054 -11.87 -35.30 -14.68
C SER A 1054 -12.03 -34.40 -15.91
N ILE A 1055 -11.39 -34.74 -17.04
CA ILE A 1055 -11.51 -34.02 -18.32
C ILE A 1055 -12.92 -34.15 -18.88
N GLU A 1056 -13.49 -35.36 -18.89
CA GLU A 1056 -14.86 -35.60 -19.36
C GLU A 1056 -15.90 -34.88 -18.48
N ILE A 1057 -15.70 -34.89 -17.15
CA ILE A 1057 -16.53 -34.13 -16.22
C ILE A 1057 -16.45 -32.62 -16.52
N CYS A 1058 -15.26 -32.09 -16.77
CA CYS A 1058 -15.04 -30.68 -17.14
C CYS A 1058 -15.71 -30.31 -18.48
N LEU A 1059 -15.65 -31.20 -19.48
CA LEU A 1059 -16.34 -31.02 -20.76
C LEU A 1059 -17.86 -31.00 -20.61
N ASN A 1060 -18.41 -31.90 -19.79
CA ASN A 1060 -19.84 -31.94 -19.53
C ASN A 1060 -20.32 -30.72 -18.74
N ALA A 1061 -19.53 -30.24 -17.77
CA ALA A 1061 -19.78 -28.98 -17.08
C ALA A 1061 -19.75 -27.78 -18.05
N SER A 1062 -18.79 -27.74 -18.98
CA SER A 1062 -18.69 -26.69 -20.00
C SER A 1062 -19.90 -26.67 -20.93
N ARG A 1063 -20.37 -27.82 -21.40
CA ARG A 1063 -21.62 -27.92 -22.18
C ARG A 1063 -22.83 -27.46 -21.37
N SER A 1064 -22.88 -27.82 -20.09
CA SER A 1064 -23.97 -27.42 -19.19
C SER A 1064 -24.01 -25.90 -19.00
N ILE A 1065 -22.86 -25.24 -18.80
CA ILE A 1065 -22.75 -23.78 -18.71
C ILE A 1065 -23.23 -23.10 -20.00
N VAL A 1066 -22.81 -23.61 -21.16
CA VAL A 1066 -23.22 -23.06 -22.46
C VAL A 1066 -24.72 -23.21 -22.67
N CYS A 1067 -25.30 -24.36 -22.31
CA CYS A 1067 -26.76 -24.56 -22.34
C CYS A 1067 -27.49 -23.64 -21.35
N LEU A 1068 -27.01 -23.50 -20.12
CA LEU A 1068 -27.58 -22.60 -19.11
C LEU A 1068 -27.55 -21.14 -19.56
N SER A 1069 -26.49 -20.71 -20.25
CA SER A 1069 -26.34 -19.34 -20.75
C SER A 1069 -27.47 -18.95 -21.72
N LYS A 1070 -28.02 -19.92 -22.47
CA LYS A 1070 -29.14 -19.70 -23.39
C LYS A 1070 -30.47 -19.49 -22.69
N LEU A 1071 -30.56 -19.91 -21.43
CA LEU A 1071 -31.76 -19.74 -20.61
C LEU A 1071 -31.83 -18.31 -20.04
N ILE A 1072 -30.74 -17.56 -20.06
CA ILE A 1072 -30.71 -16.17 -19.59
C ILE A 1072 -31.35 -15.28 -20.66
N PRO A 1073 -32.45 -14.56 -20.34
CA PRO A 1073 -33.01 -13.57 -21.24
C PRO A 1073 -31.96 -12.51 -21.63
N VAL A 1074 -31.92 -12.11 -22.91
CA VAL A 1074 -31.00 -11.07 -23.41
C VAL A 1074 -31.18 -9.73 -22.68
N THR A 1075 -32.38 -9.49 -22.13
CA THR A 1075 -32.69 -8.28 -21.37
C THR A 1075 -32.07 -8.23 -19.97
N TRP A 1076 -31.66 -9.36 -19.39
CA TRP A 1076 -31.09 -9.44 -18.04
C TRP A 1076 -29.60 -9.09 -18.05
N LYS A 1077 -29.27 -7.87 -18.48
CA LYS A 1077 -27.89 -7.42 -18.69
C LYS A 1077 -27.03 -7.59 -17.43
N SER A 1078 -27.55 -7.24 -16.26
CA SER A 1078 -26.85 -7.37 -14.98
C SER A 1078 -26.54 -8.81 -14.61
N PHE A 1079 -27.47 -9.74 -14.87
CA PHE A 1079 -27.21 -11.16 -14.62
C PHE A 1079 -26.17 -11.73 -15.57
N HIS A 1080 -26.19 -11.33 -16.85
CA HIS A 1080 -25.12 -11.67 -17.78
C HIS A 1080 -23.77 -11.22 -17.21
N TRP A 1081 -23.64 -9.98 -16.76
CA TRP A 1081 -22.39 -9.48 -16.16
C TRP A 1081 -21.96 -10.21 -14.88
N ASP A 1082 -22.90 -10.64 -14.04
CA ASP A 1082 -22.58 -11.47 -12.86
C ASP A 1082 -21.89 -12.77 -13.29
N VAL A 1083 -22.43 -13.47 -14.28
CA VAL A 1083 -21.95 -14.82 -14.64
C VAL A 1083 -20.95 -14.86 -15.79
N ILE A 1084 -20.75 -13.77 -16.56
CA ILE A 1084 -20.03 -13.77 -17.83
C ILE A 1084 -18.63 -14.43 -17.83
N PRO A 1085 -17.80 -14.38 -16.75
CA PRO A 1085 -16.53 -15.12 -16.75
C PRO A 1085 -16.76 -16.63 -16.89
N ILE A 1086 -17.84 -17.18 -16.33
CA ILE A 1086 -18.08 -18.62 -16.29
C ILE A 1086 -18.31 -19.19 -17.71
N PRO A 1087 -19.20 -18.63 -18.56
CA PRO A 1087 -19.32 -19.02 -19.97
C PRO A 1087 -18.05 -18.83 -20.79
N MET A 1088 -17.22 -17.81 -20.49
CA MET A 1088 -15.96 -17.62 -21.21
C MET A 1088 -15.03 -18.83 -21.03
N SER A 1089 -14.91 -19.35 -19.81
CA SER A 1089 -14.10 -20.55 -19.54
C SER A 1089 -14.61 -21.76 -20.31
N ALA A 1090 -15.93 -21.96 -20.33
CA ALA A 1090 -16.56 -23.09 -21.03
C ALA A 1090 -16.34 -23.03 -22.55
N VAL A 1091 -16.44 -21.83 -23.16
CA VAL A 1091 -16.19 -21.61 -24.59
C VAL A 1091 -14.78 -22.00 -24.96
N VAL A 1092 -13.78 -21.51 -24.21
CA VAL A 1092 -12.37 -21.83 -24.45
C VAL A 1092 -12.13 -23.33 -24.41
N ILE A 1093 -12.64 -24.02 -23.39
CA ILE A 1093 -12.46 -25.47 -23.20
C ILE A 1093 -13.06 -26.26 -24.37
N LEU A 1094 -14.27 -25.92 -24.83
CA LEU A 1094 -14.93 -26.61 -25.94
C LEU A 1094 -14.24 -26.33 -27.29
N CYS A 1095 -13.79 -25.11 -27.54
CA CYS A 1095 -13.03 -24.77 -28.75
C CYS A 1095 -11.69 -25.51 -28.81
N ILE A 1096 -10.96 -25.55 -27.69
CA ILE A 1096 -9.72 -26.33 -27.58
C ILE A 1096 -9.98 -27.82 -27.85
N ARG A 1097 -11.05 -28.39 -27.28
CA ARG A 1097 -11.43 -29.79 -27.52
C ARG A 1097 -11.71 -30.06 -29.01
N ALA A 1098 -12.44 -29.17 -29.67
CA ALA A 1098 -12.80 -29.31 -31.08
C ALA A 1098 -11.58 -29.16 -32.01
N LEU A 1099 -10.64 -28.26 -31.70
CA LEU A 1099 -9.38 -28.14 -32.45
C LEU A 1099 -8.52 -29.40 -32.37
N ARG A 1100 -8.52 -30.06 -31.21
CA ARG A 1100 -7.69 -31.25 -30.95
C ARG A 1100 -8.27 -32.54 -31.50
N ASN A 1101 -9.59 -32.66 -31.53
CA ASN A 1101 -10.26 -33.81 -32.11
C ASN A 1101 -11.45 -33.35 -32.96
N PRO A 1102 -11.18 -32.76 -34.13
CA PRO A 1102 -12.23 -32.22 -35.02
C PRO A 1102 -13.14 -33.31 -35.59
N MET A 1103 -12.67 -34.56 -35.59
CA MET A 1103 -13.40 -35.76 -36.03
C MET A 1103 -14.32 -36.35 -34.95
N ASN A 1104 -14.33 -35.79 -33.74
CA ASN A 1104 -15.23 -36.26 -32.70
C ASN A 1104 -16.69 -36.03 -33.12
N ALA A 1105 -17.54 -37.05 -32.97
CA ALA A 1105 -18.95 -36.98 -33.35
C ALA A 1105 -19.73 -35.82 -32.69
N VAL A 1106 -19.27 -35.32 -31.54
CA VAL A 1106 -19.91 -34.25 -30.77
C VAL A 1106 -19.33 -32.86 -31.08
N ALA A 1107 -18.23 -32.76 -31.85
CA ALA A 1107 -17.55 -31.48 -32.10
C ALA A 1107 -18.42 -30.47 -32.87
N ILE A 1108 -19.21 -30.93 -33.86
CA ILE A 1108 -20.14 -30.05 -34.59
C ILE A 1108 -21.23 -29.49 -33.66
N SER A 1109 -21.80 -30.34 -32.80
CA SER A 1109 -22.80 -29.89 -31.84
C SER A 1109 -22.20 -28.91 -30.82
N ASP A 1110 -20.98 -29.17 -30.32
CA ASP A 1110 -20.29 -28.27 -29.40
C ASP A 1110 -20.05 -26.90 -30.02
N MET A 1111 -19.62 -26.83 -31.28
CA MET A 1111 -19.41 -25.54 -31.94
C MET A 1111 -20.72 -24.79 -32.20
N ARG A 1112 -21.82 -25.48 -32.54
CA ARG A 1112 -23.14 -24.81 -32.60
C ARG A 1112 -23.53 -24.22 -31.24
N LEU A 1113 -23.29 -24.95 -30.16
CA LEU A 1113 -23.56 -24.47 -28.80
C LEU A 1113 -22.72 -23.23 -28.46
N VAL A 1114 -21.43 -23.22 -28.79
CA VAL A 1114 -20.52 -22.08 -28.58
C VAL A 1114 -20.94 -20.86 -29.40
N GLY A 1115 -21.35 -21.03 -30.65
CA GLY A 1115 -21.78 -19.93 -31.53
C GLY A 1115 -22.91 -19.09 -30.93
N ASP A 1116 -23.86 -19.72 -30.25
CA ASP A 1116 -24.97 -19.04 -29.58
C ASP A 1116 -24.49 -18.16 -28.41
N VAL A 1117 -23.49 -18.61 -27.64
CA VAL A 1117 -22.89 -17.82 -26.54
C VAL A 1117 -22.03 -16.69 -27.08
N MET A 1118 -21.34 -16.88 -28.21
CA MET A 1118 -20.61 -15.80 -28.89
C MET A 1118 -21.54 -14.66 -29.32
N GLN A 1119 -22.76 -14.97 -29.72
CA GLN A 1119 -23.75 -13.94 -30.02
C GLN A 1119 -24.14 -13.12 -28.79
N ILE A 1120 -24.25 -13.76 -27.61
CA ILE A 1120 -24.49 -13.06 -26.33
C ILE A 1120 -23.29 -12.14 -26.01
N PHE A 1121 -22.06 -12.63 -26.14
CA PHE A 1121 -20.85 -11.83 -25.89
C PHE A 1121 -20.80 -10.60 -26.80
N LYS A 1122 -21.09 -10.79 -28.09
CA LYS A 1122 -21.17 -9.71 -29.06
C LYS A 1122 -22.21 -8.65 -28.68
N THR A 1123 -23.42 -9.07 -28.31
CA THR A 1123 -24.48 -8.14 -27.93
C THR A 1123 -24.14 -7.33 -26.67
N LEU A 1124 -23.49 -7.94 -25.66
CA LEU A 1124 -23.05 -7.23 -24.46
C LEU A 1124 -21.88 -6.28 -24.74
N ASP A 1125 -20.93 -6.69 -25.58
CA ASP A 1125 -19.78 -5.89 -25.99
C ASP A 1125 -20.22 -4.64 -26.78
N GLU A 1126 -21.14 -4.80 -27.73
CA GLU A 1126 -21.74 -3.70 -28.50
C GLU A 1126 -22.56 -2.74 -27.63
N ALA A 1127 -23.19 -3.24 -26.56
CA ALA A 1127 -24.05 -2.43 -25.69
C ALA A 1127 -23.27 -1.52 -24.71
N TYR A 1128 -22.07 -1.93 -24.26
CA TYR A 1128 -21.31 -1.20 -23.24
C TYR A 1128 -20.01 -0.58 -23.76
N GLY A 1129 -19.28 -1.26 -24.67
CA GLY A 1129 -18.00 -0.80 -25.23
C GLY A 1129 -16.87 -0.64 -24.20
N ASN A 1130 -15.61 -0.81 -24.62
CA ASN A 1130 -14.42 -0.60 -23.76
C ASN A 1130 -14.45 -1.33 -22.41
N THR A 1131 -15.02 -2.54 -22.38
CA THR A 1131 -15.05 -3.39 -21.18
C THR A 1131 -13.99 -4.48 -21.28
N TYR A 1132 -13.77 -5.25 -20.21
CA TYR A 1132 -12.87 -6.41 -20.30
C TYR A 1132 -13.38 -7.48 -21.27
N LEU A 1133 -14.70 -7.54 -21.49
CA LEU A 1133 -15.32 -8.46 -22.45
C LEU A 1133 -14.86 -8.17 -23.87
N THR A 1134 -14.57 -6.91 -24.25
CA THR A 1134 -14.17 -6.53 -25.61
C THR A 1134 -12.92 -7.29 -26.09
N GLN A 1135 -11.94 -7.47 -25.22
CA GLN A 1135 -10.71 -8.18 -25.58
C GLN A 1135 -10.89 -9.70 -25.52
N VAL A 1136 -11.59 -10.19 -24.50
CA VAL A 1136 -11.84 -11.64 -24.34
C VAL A 1136 -12.76 -12.18 -25.43
N HIS A 1137 -13.74 -11.40 -25.86
CA HIS A 1137 -14.64 -11.73 -26.96
C HIS A 1137 -13.86 -11.92 -28.26
N LYS A 1138 -12.92 -11.04 -28.60
CA LYS A 1138 -12.06 -11.19 -29.79
C LYS A 1138 -11.28 -12.51 -29.78
N VAL A 1139 -10.71 -12.88 -28.63
CA VAL A 1139 -9.97 -14.14 -28.48
C VAL A 1139 -10.89 -15.34 -28.62
N CYS A 1140 -12.03 -15.34 -27.92
CA CYS A 1140 -13.02 -16.41 -28.00
C CYS A 1140 -13.58 -16.56 -29.42
N GLN A 1141 -13.80 -15.45 -30.12
CA GLN A 1141 -14.29 -15.41 -31.49
C GLN A 1141 -13.28 -16.03 -32.47
N GLU A 1142 -11.99 -15.72 -32.31
CA GLU A 1142 -10.95 -16.28 -33.17
C GLU A 1142 -10.74 -17.78 -32.92
N LEU A 1143 -10.73 -18.21 -31.65
CA LEU A 1143 -10.70 -19.64 -31.29
C LEU A 1143 -11.91 -20.39 -31.86
N TYR A 1144 -13.10 -19.81 -31.71
CA TYR A 1144 -14.32 -20.36 -32.26
C TYR A 1144 -14.24 -20.49 -33.78
N ARG A 1145 -13.78 -19.45 -34.49
CA ARG A 1145 -13.63 -19.47 -35.95
C ARG A 1145 -12.70 -20.59 -36.42
N LYS A 1146 -11.54 -20.77 -35.77
CA LYS A 1146 -10.59 -21.83 -36.11
C LYS A 1146 -11.15 -23.22 -35.82
N ALA A 1147 -11.73 -23.41 -34.63
CA ALA A 1147 -12.35 -24.67 -34.23
C ALA A 1147 -13.49 -25.06 -35.19
N TYR A 1148 -14.35 -24.11 -35.53
CA TYR A 1148 -15.46 -24.32 -36.45
C TYR A 1148 -14.97 -24.68 -37.85
N SER A 1149 -13.95 -23.97 -38.37
CA SER A 1149 -13.36 -24.26 -39.67
C SER A 1149 -12.71 -25.64 -39.73
N ALA A 1150 -11.97 -26.04 -38.70
CA ALA A 1150 -11.31 -27.35 -38.63
C ALA A 1150 -12.35 -28.49 -38.62
N VAL A 1151 -13.43 -28.33 -37.87
CA VAL A 1151 -14.54 -29.29 -37.83
C VAL A 1151 -15.28 -29.36 -39.17
N GLN A 1152 -15.45 -28.23 -39.88
CA GLN A 1152 -16.10 -28.21 -41.19
C GLN A 1152 -15.24 -28.78 -42.32
N SER A 1153 -13.96 -28.42 -42.40
CA SER A 1153 -13.08 -28.85 -43.51
C SER A 1153 -12.86 -30.36 -43.55
N LEU A 1154 -12.70 -30.99 -42.38
CA LEU A 1154 -12.52 -32.45 -42.28
C LEU A 1154 -13.84 -33.23 -42.48
N ASN A 1155 -14.99 -32.68 -42.08
CA ASN A 1155 -16.29 -33.29 -42.41
C ASN A 1155 -16.60 -33.21 -43.91
N SER A 1156 -16.23 -32.13 -44.58
CA SER A 1156 -16.35 -32.03 -46.06
C SER A 1156 -15.48 -33.07 -46.78
N GLN A 1157 -14.25 -33.32 -46.29
CA GLN A 1157 -13.37 -34.39 -46.81
C GLN A 1157 -13.92 -35.79 -46.53
N LEU A 1158 -14.58 -36.01 -45.38
CA LEU A 1158 -15.25 -37.28 -45.09
C LEU A 1158 -16.46 -37.50 -46.01
N VAL A 1159 -17.26 -36.45 -46.26
CA VAL A 1159 -18.39 -36.49 -47.18
C VAL A 1159 -17.93 -36.75 -48.62
N GLU A 1160 -16.82 -36.15 -49.07
CA GLU A 1160 -16.21 -36.46 -50.38
C GLU A 1160 -15.66 -37.90 -50.44
N SER A 1161 -15.09 -38.43 -49.35
CA SER A 1161 -14.58 -39.81 -49.30
C SER A 1161 -15.68 -40.88 -49.26
N ILE A 1162 -16.84 -40.57 -48.67
CA ILE A 1162 -18.03 -41.44 -48.65
C ILE A 1162 -18.78 -41.37 -49.99
N SER A 1163 -18.59 -40.30 -50.78
CA SER A 1163 -19.22 -40.12 -52.09
C SER A 1163 -18.57 -40.93 -53.23
N ILE A 1164 -17.52 -41.71 -52.97
CA ILE A 1164 -16.80 -42.48 -53.99
C ILE A 1164 -17.31 -43.93 -54.14
N GLU A 1165 -18.25 -44.40 -53.31
CA GLU A 1165 -18.88 -45.72 -53.49
C GLU A 1165 -20.40 -45.63 -53.71
N SER A 1166 -20.83 -45.26 -54.92
CA SER A 1166 -21.85 -45.97 -55.73
C SER A 1166 -22.52 -45.09 -56.80
N PRO A 1167 -23.01 -45.68 -57.92
CA PRO A 1167 -23.17 -44.99 -59.19
C PRO A 1167 -24.60 -44.55 -59.54
N ALA A 1168 -24.64 -43.50 -60.35
CA ALA A 1168 -25.68 -43.14 -61.33
C ALA A 1168 -27.09 -42.78 -60.83
N LEU A 1169 -27.49 -41.51 -61.04
CA LEU A 1169 -28.68 -41.16 -61.83
C LEU A 1169 -28.70 -39.66 -62.20
N GLN A 1170 -28.86 -39.41 -63.50
CA GLN A 1170 -28.97 -38.12 -64.16
C GLN A 1170 -30.29 -37.39 -63.82
N ALA A 1171 -30.30 -36.05 -63.78
CA ALA A 1171 -30.92 -35.21 -64.82
C ALA A 1171 -31.14 -33.74 -64.40
N SER A 1172 -30.79 -32.84 -65.34
CA SER A 1172 -31.28 -31.46 -65.56
C SER A 1172 -30.98 -30.40 -64.49
N SER A 1173 -30.63 -29.14 -64.78
CA SER A 1173 -30.47 -28.38 -66.03
C SER A 1173 -29.88 -26.99 -65.68
N ASN A 1174 -28.91 -26.56 -66.49
CA ASN A 1174 -28.62 -25.19 -66.95
C ASN A 1174 -28.88 -23.96 -66.04
N ALA A 1175 -27.82 -23.16 -65.79
CA ALA A 1175 -27.64 -21.82 -66.39
C ALA A 1175 -26.29 -21.16 -65.97
N SER A 1176 -25.31 -21.31 -66.86
CA SER A 1176 -24.39 -20.30 -67.44
C SER A 1176 -23.85 -19.05 -66.69
N GLN A 1177 -22.51 -18.90 -66.87
CA GLN A 1177 -21.63 -17.71 -67.02
C GLN A 1177 -20.79 -17.29 -65.79
N GLN A 1178 -19.48 -17.62 -65.72
CA GLN A 1178 -18.27 -17.00 -66.38
C GLN A 1178 -18.15 -15.50 -66.06
N GLU A 1179 -17.11 -15.01 -65.38
CA GLU A 1179 -15.67 -14.91 -65.74
C GLU A 1179 -14.81 -14.92 -64.44
N SER A 1180 -13.64 -15.55 -64.29
CA SER A 1180 -12.33 -15.61 -64.98
C SER A 1180 -11.22 -14.96 -64.10
N HIS A 1181 -10.14 -15.73 -63.90
CA HIS A 1181 -8.76 -15.35 -63.51
C HIS A 1181 -8.55 -14.80 -62.08
N GLN A 1182 -7.72 -15.43 -61.22
CA GLN A 1182 -6.26 -15.49 -61.34
C GLN A 1182 -5.71 -16.33 -60.18
N THR A 1183 -4.83 -17.27 -60.51
CA THR A 1183 -3.98 -18.00 -59.58
C THR A 1183 -2.89 -17.07 -59.05
N HIS A 1184 -2.95 -16.72 -57.77
CA HIS A 1184 -1.79 -16.26 -57.01
C HIS A 1184 -1.56 -17.21 -55.84
N HIS A 1185 -0.52 -18.03 -55.96
CA HIS A 1185 0.19 -18.56 -54.81
C HIS A 1185 0.59 -17.37 -53.93
N THR A 1186 0.04 -17.30 -52.72
CA THR A 1186 0.58 -16.50 -51.63
C THR A 1186 0.54 -17.37 -50.38
N ASP A 1187 1.73 -17.56 -49.80
CA ASP A 1187 1.91 -18.02 -48.43
C ASP A 1187 1.05 -17.15 -47.51
N ASN A 1188 0.04 -17.74 -46.87
CA ASN A 1188 -0.73 -17.09 -45.82
C ASN A 1188 -0.30 -17.65 -44.46
N THR A 1189 0.93 -17.35 -44.06
CA THR A 1189 1.28 -17.21 -42.64
C THR A 1189 0.64 -15.91 -42.15
N PHE A 1190 -0.50 -16.01 -41.47
CA PHE A 1190 -1.15 -14.86 -40.84
C PHE A 1190 -0.49 -14.58 -39.48
N GLU A 1191 0.21 -13.45 -39.37
CA GLU A 1191 0.72 -12.92 -38.09
C GLU A 1191 -0.45 -12.34 -37.28
N PHE A 1192 -0.64 -12.86 -36.06
CA PHE A 1192 -1.52 -12.27 -35.06
C PHE A 1192 -0.75 -11.12 -34.40
N ASN A 1193 -1.23 -9.88 -34.56
CA ASN A 1193 -0.55 -8.71 -33.99
C ASN A 1193 -0.71 -8.67 -32.46
N MET A 1194 0.30 -9.19 -31.77
CA MET A 1194 0.44 -9.26 -30.32
C MET A 1194 0.54 -7.89 -29.64
N ASP A 1195 1.12 -6.89 -30.31
CA ASP A 1195 1.39 -5.57 -29.71
C ASP A 1195 0.10 -4.77 -29.43
N GLY A 1196 -0.95 -4.99 -30.23
CA GLY A 1196 -2.26 -4.36 -29.99
C GLY A 1196 -3.05 -5.00 -28.82
N PHE A 1197 -2.72 -6.24 -28.45
CA PHE A 1197 -3.40 -7.01 -27.42
C PHE A 1197 -2.89 -6.66 -26.00
N GLU A 1198 -1.59 -6.40 -25.85
CA GLU A 1198 -0.98 -6.01 -24.57
C GLU A 1198 -1.22 -4.54 -24.21
N GLN A 1199 -1.37 -3.65 -25.20
CA GLN A 1199 -1.45 -2.20 -24.97
C GLN A 1199 -2.82 -1.67 -24.50
N THR A 1200 -3.88 -2.49 -24.44
CA THR A 1200 -5.27 -1.99 -24.27
C THR A 1200 -6.08 -2.62 -23.11
N MET A 1201 -5.46 -3.32 -22.16
CA MET A 1201 -6.14 -3.92 -21.00
C MET A 1201 -5.89 -3.13 -19.70
N PRO A 1202 -6.87 -2.38 -19.15
CA PRO A 1202 -6.68 -1.58 -17.93
C PRO A 1202 -6.87 -2.37 -16.61
N TYR A 1203 -7.34 -3.63 -16.62
CA TYR A 1203 -7.50 -4.45 -15.42
C TYR A 1203 -7.26 -5.97 -15.69
N PRO A 1204 -6.64 -6.72 -14.76
CA PRO A 1204 -6.35 -8.14 -14.95
C PRO A 1204 -7.62 -8.99 -14.74
N VAL A 1205 -8.11 -9.62 -15.82
CA VAL A 1205 -9.14 -10.69 -15.78
C VAL A 1205 -8.43 -12.03 -15.61
N PRO A 1206 -8.45 -12.68 -14.44
CA PRO A 1206 -7.48 -13.75 -14.12
C PRO A 1206 -7.76 -15.08 -14.83
N MET A 1207 -8.91 -15.18 -15.48
CA MET A 1207 -9.41 -16.40 -16.08
C MET A 1207 -8.55 -16.93 -17.25
N LEU A 1208 -7.69 -16.08 -17.84
CA LEU A 1208 -6.85 -16.36 -19.01
C LEU A 1208 -5.33 -16.34 -18.71
N TRP A 1209 -4.92 -16.07 -17.46
CA TRP A 1209 -3.51 -15.82 -17.11
C TRP A 1209 -2.70 -17.06 -16.71
N ASP A 1210 -3.33 -18.23 -16.62
CA ASP A 1210 -2.58 -19.50 -16.57
C ASP A 1210 -2.00 -19.89 -17.94
N LEU A 1211 -2.30 -19.11 -18.99
CA LEU A 1211 -1.89 -19.39 -20.36
C LEU A 1211 -0.97 -18.26 -20.85
N ASP A 1212 0.33 -18.59 -20.91
CA ASP A 1212 1.37 -17.77 -21.53
C ASP A 1212 0.93 -17.32 -22.94
N THR A 1213 1.25 -16.09 -23.32
CA THR A 1213 0.96 -15.56 -24.66
C THR A 1213 1.61 -16.41 -25.75
N SER A 1214 2.77 -17.02 -25.47
CA SER A 1214 3.41 -18.02 -26.35
C SER A 1214 2.58 -19.30 -26.54
N LEU A 1215 1.75 -19.62 -25.55
CA LEU A 1215 0.92 -20.82 -25.45
C LEU A 1215 -0.36 -20.66 -26.26
N TRP A 1216 -0.93 -19.45 -26.28
CA TRP A 1216 -2.00 -19.10 -27.20
C TRP A 1216 -1.55 -19.22 -28.66
N THR A 1217 -0.33 -18.80 -28.98
CA THR A 1217 0.28 -19.00 -30.30
C THR A 1217 0.61 -20.45 -30.61
N SER A 1218 0.79 -21.31 -29.59
CA SER A 1218 1.07 -22.74 -29.73
C SER A 1218 -0.19 -23.62 -29.79
N ILE A 1219 -1.31 -23.16 -29.21
CA ILE A 1219 -2.64 -23.78 -29.29
C ILE A 1219 -3.32 -23.46 -30.63
N ILE A 1220 -3.11 -22.23 -31.13
CA ILE A 1220 -3.52 -21.73 -32.44
C ILE A 1220 -2.72 -22.40 -33.55
#